data_AF-A0A2D5AI65-F1
#
_entry.id   AF-A0A2D5AI65-F1
#
_cell.length_a   1.000
_cell.length_b   1.000
_cell.length_c   1.000
_cell.angle_alpha   90.00
_cell.angle_beta   90.00
_cell.angle_gamma   90.00
#
_symmetry.space_group_name_H-M   'P 1'
#
loop_
_entity.id
_entity.type
_entity.pdbx_description
1 polymer ?
#
loop_
_entity_poly.entity_id
_entity_poly.type
_entity_poly.pdbx_seq_one_letter_code
_entity_poly.pdbx_strand_id
1 'polypeptide(L)'
;MRPLLLIIVLTGVSVASLQGADGGGLLRPFLKDYCIRCHGPEKQKGDRRFDSLTGDFTRLEEAEMFQEILDQLNLGEMPPEEEAQPQPDELSRVVAELTRSLAQAREVASENSGKVVLRRLNRVEYRNTIRDLFDLEMVDFDPTTTFPPDDAVEGFDNVGEGLVTSGHLLQNYLVAARKVADKVIRPGPRPETIQYDRTDEKNNYSLDEDGRQAAGRMFIKFRQPLGLMRLDKQRGVPAAGEYAIRFSARAIRRKSRYKDQDLRYNSDEPMRLSISVDSRELGATAHRIIGDYEIPDDRVLEIEHRVWLEKGFTFHVHWANGPNGSFKRILRKVLPKYNKDALYPARNPPEMYVGSGPELHVYQLEIEGPFYQQWPLPGFERYFPDPPIAPGPEYLRDCLTRLANAAFRRPVTAAEVGPYLDLAENYLEEKKDFWAAARYGLRAILTSPRFLYLTEYASGPGARKLEAYELASRLSYFLWSSMPDAELRAAAVSGILQTPSGLRSQVERMLKDSRASAFTQNFVEQWLHLRKLGDMPPDPEKNRSYYEDGIEAAMREETRRYFQHLLSDDRSILEFIDSDYTFLNAALARHYGIPGINHQEFQQVNLKPGHHRGGLLGQGSILTATSNGVETQPVMRGVWILENLLGTPPSPPPPDVEPIEPDTRGVTTIREQMVKHRENATCFECHRRIDPLGLSMEHYDFLGRWRDRYGKQLPIDASGQMPDGTALNGPDGIRDYLGQKPEQFTRCLTEKLLVYALGRRISFTDRDDIDRIVADMPEHRYGLRELVQQIVASEPFQSK
;
A
#
# COMPACT_ATOMS: atom_id res chain seq x y z
N MET A 1 -42.44 -19.83 78.50
CA MET A 1 -42.42 -21.29 78.25
C MET A 1 -43.29 -21.58 77.04
N ARG A 2 -42.69 -22.11 75.95
CA ARG A 2 -43.23 -22.96 74.85
C ARG A 2 -44.57 -22.58 74.13
N PRO A 3 -44.77 -23.03 72.87
CA PRO A 3 -45.10 -22.17 71.73
C PRO A 3 -46.52 -22.41 71.16
N LEU A 4 -46.91 -21.61 70.15
CA LEU A 4 -48.01 -21.94 69.25
C LEU A 4 -47.60 -21.76 67.77
N LEU A 5 -47.90 -22.80 67.00
CA LEU A 5 -47.79 -22.92 65.54
C LEU A 5 -48.57 -21.83 64.82
N LEU A 6 -48.03 -21.31 63.72
CA LEU A 6 -48.83 -20.77 62.62
C LEU A 6 -48.34 -21.37 61.29
N ILE A 7 -49.30 -21.93 60.57
CA ILE A 7 -49.19 -22.61 59.28
C ILE A 7 -49.05 -21.55 58.17
N ILE A 8 -48.04 -21.69 57.31
CA ILE A 8 -47.90 -20.91 56.08
C ILE A 8 -48.18 -21.83 54.89
N VAL A 9 -49.22 -21.50 54.14
CA VAL A 9 -49.60 -22.11 52.86
C VAL A 9 -48.75 -21.49 51.76
N LEU A 10 -47.88 -22.28 51.14
CA LEU A 10 -47.14 -21.91 49.93
C LEU A 10 -47.95 -22.28 48.69
N THR A 11 -48.44 -21.26 47.98
CA THR A 11 -48.93 -21.39 46.60
C THR A 11 -47.73 -21.43 45.66
N GLY A 12 -47.43 -22.62 45.13
CA GLY A 12 -46.45 -22.81 44.07
C GLY A 12 -46.97 -22.30 42.73
N VAL A 13 -46.32 -21.29 42.17
CA VAL A 13 -46.44 -20.93 40.76
C VAL A 13 -45.47 -21.82 40.00
N SER A 14 -46.01 -22.72 39.17
CA SER A 14 -45.23 -23.54 38.25
C SER A 14 -44.52 -22.63 37.23
N VAL A 15 -43.20 -22.54 37.35
CA VAL A 15 -42.35 -22.06 36.26
C VAL A 15 -42.27 -23.20 35.25
N ALA A 16 -42.96 -23.04 34.13
CA ALA A 16 -42.81 -23.93 32.99
C ALA A 16 -41.34 -23.90 32.54
N SER A 17 -40.67 -25.04 32.67
CA SER A 17 -39.36 -25.27 32.07
C SER A 17 -39.51 -25.18 30.56
N LEU A 18 -38.98 -24.11 29.96
CA LEU A 18 -38.68 -24.09 28.54
C LEU A 18 -37.59 -25.15 28.32
N GLN A 19 -38.01 -26.31 27.84
CA GLN A 19 -37.13 -27.32 27.29
C GLN A 19 -36.27 -26.67 26.20
N GLY A 20 -34.94 -26.82 26.31
CA GLY A 20 -34.03 -26.53 25.20
C GLY A 20 -34.47 -27.34 23.99
N ALA A 21 -34.75 -26.67 22.88
CA ALA A 21 -35.00 -27.32 21.62
C ALA A 21 -33.72 -28.07 21.18
N ASP A 22 -33.95 -29.27 20.65
CA ASP A 22 -32.99 -30.31 20.32
C ASP A 22 -32.11 -29.94 19.10
N GLY A 23 -31.19 -28.97 19.25
CA GLY A 23 -30.30 -28.52 18.16
C GLY A 23 -29.29 -29.58 17.66
N GLY A 24 -29.14 -30.69 18.37
CA GLY A 24 -28.21 -31.78 18.03
C GLY A 24 -28.81 -32.89 17.13
N GLY A 25 -30.12 -32.90 16.90
CA GLY A 25 -30.82 -34.03 16.29
C GLY A 25 -30.54 -34.23 14.79
N LEU A 26 -30.41 -33.13 14.03
CA LEU A 26 -30.20 -33.16 12.57
C LEU A 26 -28.71 -33.08 12.18
N LEU A 27 -27.90 -32.38 12.96
CA LEU A 27 -26.50 -32.09 12.62
C LEU A 27 -25.57 -33.29 12.78
N ARG A 28 -25.72 -34.05 13.88
CA ARG A 28 -24.84 -35.21 14.12
C ARG A 28 -24.99 -36.32 13.07
N PRO A 29 -26.20 -36.73 12.66
CA PRO A 29 -26.36 -37.68 11.55
C PRO A 29 -25.75 -37.14 10.25
N PHE A 30 -26.02 -35.88 9.91
CA PHE A 30 -25.49 -35.26 8.70
C PHE A 30 -23.96 -35.23 8.68
N LEU A 31 -23.31 -34.79 9.76
CA LEU A 31 -21.85 -34.80 9.87
C LEU A 31 -21.29 -36.21 9.76
N LYS A 32 -21.94 -37.20 10.36
CA LYS A 32 -21.51 -38.59 10.32
C LYS A 32 -21.57 -39.17 8.90
N ASP A 33 -22.66 -38.93 8.20
CA ASP A 33 -22.92 -39.53 6.89
C ASP A 33 -22.10 -38.87 5.79
N TYR A 34 -21.88 -37.55 5.88
CA TYR A 34 -21.30 -36.76 4.80
C TYR A 34 -19.91 -36.18 5.10
N CYS A 35 -19.54 -35.95 6.36
CA CYS A 35 -18.34 -35.15 6.70
C CYS A 35 -17.23 -35.92 7.43
N ILE A 36 -17.57 -36.73 8.44
CA ILE A 36 -16.62 -37.36 9.39
C ILE A 36 -15.63 -38.32 8.70
N ARG A 37 -15.99 -38.92 7.58
CA ARG A 37 -15.07 -39.80 6.83
C ARG A 37 -13.80 -39.07 6.37
N CYS A 38 -13.90 -37.77 6.06
CA CYS A 38 -12.78 -36.94 5.61
C CYS A 38 -12.23 -36.00 6.69
N HIS A 39 -13.03 -35.71 7.72
CA HIS A 39 -12.72 -34.81 8.83
C HIS A 39 -12.90 -35.51 10.19
N GLY A 40 -12.43 -36.75 10.28
CA GLY A 40 -12.55 -37.61 11.45
C GLY A 40 -11.21 -37.91 12.11
N PRO A 41 -11.13 -38.91 13.01
CA PRO A 41 -9.89 -39.25 13.68
C PRO A 41 -8.83 -39.84 12.72
N GLU A 42 -9.26 -40.52 11.66
CA GLU A 42 -8.37 -41.19 10.69
C GLU A 42 -7.90 -40.28 9.56
N LYS A 43 -8.73 -39.32 9.13
CA LYS A 43 -8.43 -38.34 8.09
C LYS A 43 -8.86 -36.97 8.54
N GLN A 44 -7.97 -36.00 8.47
CA GLN A 44 -8.20 -34.61 8.89
C GLN A 44 -7.92 -33.69 7.71
N LYS A 45 -8.72 -33.82 6.62
CA LYS A 45 -8.57 -32.93 5.46
C LYS A 45 -8.74 -31.48 5.92
N GLY A 46 -7.86 -30.59 5.46
CA GLY A 46 -7.89 -29.16 5.83
C GLY A 46 -7.60 -28.88 7.32
N ASP A 47 -6.94 -29.81 8.03
CA ASP A 47 -6.67 -29.71 9.47
C ASP A 47 -7.95 -29.50 10.32
N ARG A 48 -9.07 -30.10 9.88
CA ARG A 48 -10.35 -30.05 10.57
C ARG A 48 -10.77 -31.41 11.12
N ARG A 49 -11.37 -31.41 12.32
CA ARG A 49 -11.85 -32.59 13.03
C ARG A 49 -13.29 -32.43 13.53
N PHE A 50 -14.26 -32.91 12.75
CA PHE A 50 -15.70 -32.75 13.01
C PHE A 50 -16.30 -33.83 13.92
N ASP A 51 -15.61 -34.96 14.17
CA ASP A 51 -16.07 -35.97 15.15
C ASP A 51 -16.08 -35.46 16.60
N SER A 52 -15.32 -34.39 16.87
CA SER A 52 -15.26 -33.75 18.18
C SER A 52 -16.35 -32.71 18.43
N LEU A 53 -17.13 -32.35 17.39
CA LEU A 53 -18.19 -31.35 17.51
C LEU A 53 -19.39 -31.92 18.26
N THR A 54 -19.82 -31.20 19.29
CA THR A 54 -20.90 -31.58 20.17
C THR A 54 -22.26 -31.06 19.72
N GLY A 55 -22.28 -29.99 18.91
CA GLY A 55 -23.46 -29.19 18.57
C GLY A 55 -23.70 -28.03 19.54
N ASP A 56 -22.71 -27.68 20.36
CA ASP A 56 -22.81 -26.61 21.38
C ASP A 56 -22.37 -25.26 20.80
N PHE A 57 -23.34 -24.52 20.26
CA PHE A 57 -23.10 -23.20 19.67
C PHE A 57 -22.79 -22.11 20.70
N THR A 58 -22.86 -22.38 22.02
CA THR A 58 -22.42 -21.40 23.04
C THR A 58 -20.91 -21.26 23.12
N ARG A 59 -20.17 -22.23 22.56
CA ARG A 59 -18.70 -22.20 22.47
C ARG A 59 -18.31 -21.52 21.17
N LEU A 60 -17.61 -20.39 21.27
CA LEU A 60 -17.21 -19.58 20.11
C LEU A 60 -16.43 -20.41 19.07
N GLU A 61 -15.46 -21.22 19.51
CA GLU A 61 -14.66 -22.08 18.62
C GLU A 61 -15.52 -23.11 17.86
N GLU A 62 -16.56 -23.63 18.51
CA GLU A 62 -17.46 -24.62 17.92
C GLU A 62 -18.44 -23.94 16.94
N ALA A 63 -18.94 -22.76 17.30
CA ALA A 63 -19.76 -21.94 16.42
C ALA A 63 -18.99 -21.48 15.17
N GLU A 64 -17.73 -21.08 15.31
CA GLU A 64 -16.84 -20.76 14.19
C GLU A 64 -16.66 -21.99 13.26
N MET A 65 -16.48 -23.18 13.82
CA MET A 65 -16.36 -24.41 13.02
C MET A 65 -17.65 -24.76 12.27
N PHE A 66 -18.80 -24.67 12.93
CA PHE A 66 -20.10 -24.88 12.29
C PHE A 66 -20.41 -23.82 11.24
N GLN A 67 -19.90 -22.60 11.41
CA GLN A 67 -19.98 -21.56 10.41
C GLN A 67 -19.17 -21.91 9.17
N GLU A 68 -17.93 -22.38 9.31
CA GLU A 68 -17.13 -22.85 8.17
C GLU A 68 -17.84 -23.98 7.41
N ILE A 69 -18.48 -24.91 8.14
CA ILE A 69 -19.31 -25.96 7.53
C ILE A 69 -20.45 -25.34 6.72
N LEU A 70 -21.23 -24.42 7.31
CA LEU A 70 -22.34 -23.76 6.63
C LEU A 70 -21.87 -23.02 5.37
N ASP A 71 -20.74 -22.32 5.43
CA ASP A 71 -20.16 -21.61 4.29
C ASP A 71 -19.83 -22.57 3.14
N GLN A 72 -19.17 -23.69 3.44
CA GLN A 72 -18.82 -24.72 2.45
C GLN A 72 -20.05 -25.41 1.85
N LEU A 73 -21.10 -25.62 2.64
CA LEU A 73 -22.39 -26.15 2.17
C LEU A 73 -23.09 -25.16 1.23
N ASN A 74 -23.13 -23.87 1.58
CA ASN A 74 -23.74 -22.83 0.75
C ASN A 74 -23.00 -22.60 -0.57
N LEU A 75 -21.67 -22.76 -0.56
CA LEU A 75 -20.86 -22.73 -1.77
C LEU A 75 -21.01 -24.01 -2.62
N GLY A 76 -21.67 -25.06 -2.10
CA GLY A 76 -21.76 -26.36 -2.76
C GLY A 76 -20.42 -27.08 -2.88
N GLU A 77 -19.41 -26.68 -2.09
CA GLU A 77 -18.06 -27.25 -2.16
C GLU A 77 -17.93 -28.55 -1.38
N MET A 78 -18.77 -28.73 -0.36
CA MET A 78 -18.81 -29.92 0.48
C MET A 78 -20.22 -30.53 0.52
N PRO A 79 -20.35 -31.87 0.44
CA PRO A 79 -19.29 -32.85 0.18
C PRO A 79 -18.72 -32.78 -1.26
N PRO A 80 -17.48 -33.24 -1.53
CA PRO A 80 -16.91 -33.28 -2.88
C PRO A 80 -17.73 -34.16 -3.83
N GLU A 81 -17.73 -33.85 -5.14
CA GLU A 81 -18.55 -34.53 -6.16
C GLU A 81 -18.36 -36.06 -6.18
N GLU A 82 -17.16 -36.55 -5.89
CA GLU A 82 -16.83 -37.98 -5.86
C GLU A 82 -17.39 -38.70 -4.63
N GLU A 83 -17.94 -37.95 -3.67
CA GLU A 83 -18.46 -38.45 -2.42
C GLU A 83 -19.98 -38.42 -2.36
N ALA A 84 -20.55 -39.11 -1.36
CA ALA A 84 -21.99 -39.17 -1.17
C ALA A 84 -22.56 -37.75 -0.99
N GLN A 85 -23.48 -37.37 -1.87
CA GLN A 85 -24.14 -36.08 -1.85
C GLN A 85 -25.44 -36.14 -1.04
N PRO A 86 -25.71 -35.15 -0.18
CA PRO A 86 -26.97 -35.06 0.53
C PRO A 86 -28.13 -34.79 -0.43
N GLN A 87 -29.34 -35.23 -0.08
CA GLN A 87 -30.53 -34.89 -0.86
C GLN A 87 -30.83 -33.38 -0.73
N PRO A 88 -31.31 -32.70 -1.78
CA PRO A 88 -31.56 -31.25 -1.74
C PRO A 88 -32.45 -30.81 -0.57
N ASP A 89 -33.48 -31.59 -0.25
CA ASP A 89 -34.39 -31.31 0.88
C ASP A 89 -33.70 -31.48 2.25
N GLU A 90 -32.78 -32.43 2.36
CA GLU A 90 -32.00 -32.66 3.59
C GLU A 90 -30.99 -31.54 3.79
N LEU A 91 -30.24 -31.19 2.74
CA LEU A 91 -29.28 -30.10 2.73
C LEU A 91 -29.95 -28.77 3.10
N SER A 92 -31.10 -28.46 2.50
CA SER A 92 -31.85 -27.23 2.81
C SER A 92 -32.26 -27.15 4.28
N ARG A 93 -32.68 -28.27 4.89
CA ARG A 93 -33.04 -28.31 6.32
C ARG A 93 -31.83 -28.12 7.23
N VAL A 94 -30.70 -28.75 6.90
CA VAL A 94 -29.45 -28.60 7.66
C VAL A 94 -28.91 -27.19 7.58
N VAL A 95 -28.88 -26.61 6.38
CA VAL A 95 -28.50 -25.21 6.15
C VAL A 95 -29.41 -24.26 6.94
N ALA A 96 -30.73 -24.47 6.92
CA ALA A 96 -31.67 -23.65 7.68
C ALA A 96 -31.47 -23.77 9.20
N GLU A 97 -31.18 -24.97 9.72
CA GLU A 97 -30.92 -25.20 11.14
C GLU A 97 -29.60 -24.59 11.60
N LEU A 98 -28.52 -24.78 10.83
CA LEU A 98 -27.23 -24.14 11.08
C LEU A 98 -27.38 -22.62 11.07
N THR A 99 -28.06 -22.06 10.06
CA THR A 99 -28.28 -20.62 9.95
C THR A 99 -28.99 -20.07 11.19
N ARG A 100 -30.07 -20.72 11.63
CA ARG A 100 -30.82 -20.30 12.83
C ARG A 100 -29.98 -20.41 14.11
N SER A 101 -29.29 -21.53 14.29
CA SER A 101 -28.49 -21.81 15.49
C SER A 101 -27.29 -20.87 15.59
N LEU A 102 -26.62 -20.60 14.47
CA LEU A 102 -25.49 -19.68 14.40
C LEU A 102 -25.94 -18.23 14.60
N ALA A 103 -27.10 -17.82 14.07
CA ALA A 103 -27.65 -16.49 14.35
C ALA A 103 -27.92 -16.29 15.86
N GLN A 104 -28.52 -17.27 16.54
CA GLN A 104 -28.72 -17.22 17.98
C GLN A 104 -27.39 -17.21 18.77
N ALA A 105 -26.40 -17.97 18.30
CA ALA A 105 -25.07 -17.99 18.89
C ALA A 105 -24.35 -16.64 18.76
N ARG A 106 -24.51 -15.94 17.63
CA ARG A 106 -23.96 -14.59 17.42
C ARG A 106 -24.58 -13.60 18.39
N GLU A 107 -25.90 -13.64 18.58
CA GLU A 107 -26.60 -12.77 19.52
C GLU A 107 -26.01 -12.92 20.94
N VAL A 108 -25.86 -14.17 21.42
CA VAL A 108 -25.26 -14.46 22.74
C VAL A 108 -23.76 -14.13 22.80
N ALA A 109 -23.01 -14.31 21.71
CA ALA A 109 -21.59 -13.99 21.64
C ALA A 109 -21.32 -12.48 21.59
N SER A 110 -22.21 -11.70 20.98
CA SER A 110 -22.13 -10.23 20.93
C SER A 110 -22.18 -9.61 22.34
N GLU A 111 -22.92 -10.24 23.26
CA GLU A 111 -22.97 -9.84 24.67
C GLU A 111 -21.67 -10.15 25.43
N ASN A 112 -20.84 -11.09 24.94
CA ASN A 112 -19.73 -11.68 25.70
C ASN A 112 -18.32 -11.55 25.07
N SER A 113 -18.17 -11.04 23.85
CA SER A 113 -16.90 -11.11 23.11
C SER A 113 -16.05 -9.84 23.21
N GLY A 114 -15.15 -9.81 24.21
CA GLY A 114 -14.08 -8.82 24.32
C GLY A 114 -12.70 -9.42 24.02
N LYS A 115 -12.36 -9.70 22.75
CA LYS A 115 -10.95 -9.92 22.38
C LYS A 115 -10.30 -8.56 22.12
N VAL A 116 -9.80 -7.94 23.18
CA VAL A 116 -9.02 -6.69 23.10
C VAL A 116 -7.65 -7.00 22.50
N VAL A 117 -7.50 -6.79 21.19
CA VAL A 117 -6.19 -6.79 20.54
C VAL A 117 -5.57 -5.39 20.70
N LEU A 118 -4.40 -5.31 21.33
CA LEU A 118 -3.64 -4.07 21.39
C LEU A 118 -3.02 -3.80 20.02
N ARG A 119 -3.57 -2.82 19.30
CA ARG A 119 -3.04 -2.37 18.00
C ARG A 119 -2.08 -1.19 18.20
N ARG A 120 -0.80 -1.40 17.91
CA ARG A 120 0.14 -0.28 17.74
C ARG A 120 0.00 0.35 16.36
N LEU A 121 0.60 1.53 16.18
CA LEU A 121 0.82 2.08 14.86
C LEU A 121 1.79 1.17 14.10
N ASN A 122 1.44 0.81 12.87
CA ASN A 122 2.40 0.24 11.95
C ASN A 122 3.43 1.31 11.52
N ARG A 123 4.46 0.92 10.77
CA ARG A 123 5.53 1.82 10.32
C ARG A 123 4.99 3.03 9.56
N VAL A 124 4.04 2.82 8.65
CA VAL A 124 3.47 3.88 7.80
C VAL A 124 2.63 4.85 8.63
N GLU A 125 1.79 4.34 9.51
CA GLU A 125 0.94 5.09 10.44
C GLU A 125 1.77 5.93 11.42
N TYR A 126 2.88 5.39 11.94
CA TYR A 126 3.82 6.13 12.76
C TYR A 126 4.43 7.29 11.96
N ARG A 127 4.96 7.02 10.76
CA ARG A 127 5.57 8.02 9.89
C ARG A 127 4.59 9.15 9.55
N ASN A 128 3.37 8.81 9.14
CA ASN A 128 2.32 9.76 8.79
C ASN A 128 1.82 10.55 10.01
N THR A 129 1.72 9.91 11.17
CA THR A 129 1.40 10.62 12.42
C THR A 129 2.45 11.68 12.72
N ILE A 130 3.74 11.35 12.63
CA ILE A 130 4.82 12.32 12.87
C ILE A 130 4.76 13.47 11.86
N ARG A 131 4.49 13.16 10.59
CA ARG A 131 4.26 14.17 9.53
C ARG A 131 3.18 15.15 9.95
N ASP A 132 1.99 14.67 10.30
CA ASP A 132 0.83 15.54 10.53
C ASP A 132 0.88 16.23 11.90
N LEU A 133 1.48 15.57 12.91
CA LEU A 133 1.66 16.12 14.24
C LEU A 133 2.54 17.38 14.20
N PHE A 134 3.60 17.35 13.40
CA PHE A 134 4.62 18.41 13.35
C PHE A 134 4.73 19.14 12.01
N ASP A 135 3.86 18.84 11.05
CA ASP A 135 3.87 19.44 9.71
C ASP A 135 5.24 19.35 9.03
N LEU A 136 5.79 18.12 9.00
CA LEU A 136 7.13 17.84 8.48
C LEU A 136 7.09 17.37 7.03
N GLU A 137 8.03 17.85 6.23
CA GLU A 137 8.32 17.29 4.91
C GLU A 137 9.05 15.94 5.06
N MET A 138 8.38 14.84 4.68
CA MET A 138 8.87 13.47 4.90
C MET A 138 9.56 12.86 3.67
N VAL A 139 9.85 13.66 2.65
CA VAL A 139 10.41 13.16 1.38
C VAL A 139 11.85 12.66 1.57
N ASP A 140 12.66 13.39 2.34
CA ASP A 140 14.05 13.04 2.71
C ASP A 140 14.24 12.75 4.20
N PHE A 141 13.16 12.87 4.97
CA PHE A 141 13.15 12.62 6.40
C PHE A 141 12.15 11.51 6.71
N ASP A 142 12.64 10.29 6.84
CA ASP A 142 11.87 9.17 7.37
C ASP A 142 12.54 8.67 8.68
N PRO A 143 11.95 8.93 9.85
CA PRO A 143 12.50 8.46 11.12
C PRO A 143 12.36 6.95 11.31
N THR A 144 11.59 6.26 10.44
CA THR A 144 11.24 4.84 10.54
C THR A 144 12.10 3.93 9.67
N THR A 145 13.12 4.46 8.97
CA THR A 145 13.96 3.66 8.05
C THR A 145 14.65 2.46 8.70
N THR A 146 14.88 2.50 10.01
CA THR A 146 15.49 1.40 10.78
C THR A 146 14.47 0.48 11.43
N PHE A 147 13.17 0.71 11.25
CA PHE A 147 12.14 -0.15 11.84
C PHE A 147 12.16 -1.50 11.12
N PRO A 148 12.04 -2.62 11.85
CA PRO A 148 11.76 -3.90 11.23
C PRO A 148 10.46 -3.81 10.40
N PRO A 149 10.31 -4.64 9.35
CA PRO A 149 9.04 -4.76 8.66
C PRO A 149 7.94 -5.24 9.62
N ASP A 150 6.72 -4.78 9.39
CA ASP A 150 5.54 -5.25 10.11
C ASP A 150 5.02 -6.53 9.45
N ASP A 151 4.64 -7.52 10.26
CA ASP A 151 4.08 -8.77 9.75
C ASP A 151 2.63 -8.55 9.31
N ALA A 152 2.28 -9.08 8.14
CA ALA A 152 0.93 -9.02 7.61
C ALA A 152 0.08 -10.18 8.13
N VAL A 153 -1.12 -9.86 8.60
CA VAL A 153 -2.17 -10.83 8.98
C VAL A 153 -3.38 -10.58 8.11
N GLU A 154 -3.96 -11.62 7.51
CA GLU A 154 -5.06 -11.51 6.53
C GLU A 154 -4.72 -10.60 5.32
N GLY A 155 -3.43 -10.46 5.01
CA GLY A 155 -2.93 -9.58 3.95
C GLY A 155 -2.63 -8.14 4.38
N PHE A 156 -2.85 -7.78 5.65
CA PHE A 156 -2.70 -6.40 6.15
C PHE A 156 -1.72 -6.29 7.31
N ASP A 157 -0.85 -5.28 7.25
CA ASP A 157 0.20 -4.95 8.22
C ASP A 157 -0.27 -4.00 9.32
N ASN A 158 -1.53 -3.61 9.33
CA ASN A 158 -2.14 -2.77 10.37
C ASN A 158 -3.01 -3.58 11.34
N VAL A 159 -2.98 -4.92 11.22
CA VAL A 159 -3.71 -5.84 12.08
C VAL A 159 -2.94 -6.08 13.37
N GLY A 160 -3.58 -5.81 14.51
CA GLY A 160 -2.92 -5.81 15.83
C GLY A 160 -2.24 -7.13 16.22
N GLU A 161 -2.74 -8.28 15.72
CA GLU A 161 -2.16 -9.60 15.97
C GLU A 161 -0.72 -9.73 15.39
N GLY A 162 -0.46 -9.15 14.21
CA GLY A 162 0.86 -9.15 13.59
C GLY A 162 1.80 -8.07 14.15
N LEU A 163 1.27 -7.12 14.92
CA LEU A 163 2.00 -5.93 15.36
C LEU A 163 2.72 -6.10 16.70
N VAL A 164 3.46 -7.21 16.84
CA VAL A 164 4.24 -7.51 18.04
C VAL A 164 5.34 -6.46 18.25
N THR A 165 5.56 -6.05 19.51
CA THR A 165 6.60 -5.08 19.86
C THR A 165 7.83 -5.80 20.40
N SER A 166 8.88 -5.87 19.59
CA SER A 166 10.17 -6.43 19.99
C SER A 166 11.04 -5.40 20.73
N GLY A 167 12.01 -5.87 21.53
CA GLY A 167 12.99 -4.99 22.17
C GLY A 167 13.81 -4.16 21.15
N HIS A 168 14.06 -4.72 19.96
CA HIS A 168 14.73 -3.99 18.87
C HIS A 168 13.86 -2.84 18.33
N LEU A 169 12.56 -3.08 18.13
CA LEU A 169 11.63 -2.03 17.70
C LEU A 169 11.52 -0.90 18.74
N LEU A 170 11.51 -1.23 20.04
CA LEU A 170 11.51 -0.22 21.10
C LEU A 170 12.74 0.70 21.05
N GLN A 171 13.92 0.13 20.82
CA GLN A 171 15.14 0.91 20.62
C GLN A 171 15.05 1.82 19.39
N ASN A 172 14.44 1.33 18.30
CA ASN A 172 14.20 2.13 17.11
C ASN A 172 13.22 3.28 17.35
N TYR A 173 12.17 3.09 18.16
CA TYR A 173 11.29 4.20 18.57
C TYR A 173 12.05 5.30 19.29
N LEU A 174 12.99 4.96 20.19
CA LEU A 174 13.81 5.95 20.89
C LEU A 174 14.74 6.73 19.93
N VAL A 175 15.31 6.05 18.93
CA VAL A 175 16.14 6.68 17.89
C VAL A 175 15.28 7.58 17.00
N ALA A 176 14.12 7.11 16.54
CA ALA A 176 13.17 7.87 15.76
C ALA A 176 12.71 9.13 16.51
N ALA A 177 12.25 8.98 17.75
CA ALA A 177 11.81 10.09 18.60
C ALA A 177 12.93 11.12 18.80
N ARG A 178 14.20 10.70 18.92
CA ARG A 178 15.34 11.63 18.99
C ARG A 178 15.51 12.41 17.69
N LYS A 179 15.53 11.72 16.55
CA LYS A 179 15.62 12.36 15.21
C LYS A 179 14.50 13.38 15.02
N VAL A 180 13.27 13.05 15.42
CA VAL A 180 12.11 13.95 15.36
C VAL A 180 12.29 15.14 16.30
N ALA A 181 12.71 14.93 17.55
CA ALA A 181 12.94 16.01 18.50
C ALA A 181 13.98 17.02 17.99
N ASP A 182 15.09 16.54 17.43
CA ASP A 182 16.16 17.38 16.88
C ASP A 182 15.72 18.12 15.61
N LYS A 183 14.80 17.51 14.84
CA LYS A 183 14.23 18.09 13.62
C LYS A 183 13.21 19.19 13.94
N VAL A 184 12.34 18.96 14.92
CA VAL A 184 11.23 19.87 15.28
C VAL A 184 11.71 21.00 16.18
N ILE A 185 12.47 20.69 17.23
CA ILE A 185 12.89 21.68 18.24
C ILE A 185 14.18 22.37 17.77
N ARG A 186 13.99 23.40 16.96
CA ARG A 186 15.04 24.26 16.39
C ARG A 186 14.87 25.71 16.85
N PRO A 187 15.13 25.98 18.13
CA PRO A 187 15.14 27.35 18.64
C PRO A 187 16.29 28.10 17.99
N GLY A 188 16.02 29.24 17.37
CA GLY A 188 17.07 30.06 16.77
C GLY A 188 16.61 30.97 15.66
N PRO A 189 17.53 31.82 15.16
CA PRO A 189 17.24 32.69 14.03
C PRO A 189 16.94 31.86 12.78
N ARG A 190 16.14 32.45 11.89
CA ARG A 190 15.89 31.90 10.56
C ARG A 190 17.24 31.68 9.84
N PRO A 191 17.47 30.50 9.23
CA PRO A 191 18.68 30.25 8.45
C PRO A 191 18.88 31.27 7.32
N GLU A 192 20.14 31.64 7.07
CA GLU A 192 20.50 32.57 6.00
C GLU A 192 20.33 31.93 4.61
N THR A 193 19.84 32.73 3.66
CA THR A 193 19.68 32.34 2.26
C THR A 193 21.02 32.37 1.54
N ILE A 194 21.33 31.29 0.82
CA ILE A 194 22.42 31.18 -0.15
C ILE A 194 21.90 31.41 -1.57
N GLN A 195 22.79 31.90 -2.43
CA GLN A 195 22.58 31.99 -3.87
C GLN A 195 23.87 31.55 -4.56
N TYR A 196 23.82 30.46 -5.33
CA TYR A 196 24.96 29.95 -6.09
C TYR A 196 24.59 29.83 -7.56
N ASP A 197 25.43 30.41 -8.42
CA ASP A 197 25.37 30.29 -9.87
C ASP A 197 26.62 29.59 -10.39
N ARG A 198 26.45 28.68 -11.35
CA ARG A 198 27.54 28.02 -12.06
C ARG A 198 28.39 28.99 -12.88
N THR A 199 27.83 30.10 -13.36
CA THR A 199 28.57 31.09 -14.15
C THR A 199 29.66 31.80 -13.34
N ASP A 200 29.49 31.89 -12.01
CA ASP A 200 30.45 32.46 -11.07
C ASP A 200 31.63 31.51 -10.74
N GLU A 201 31.55 30.24 -11.14
CA GLU A 201 32.59 29.25 -10.89
C GLU A 201 33.76 29.44 -11.87
N LYS A 202 34.73 30.31 -11.51
CA LYS A 202 35.95 30.54 -12.28
C LYS A 202 36.61 29.21 -12.67
N ASN A 203 36.56 28.85 -13.95
CA ASN A 203 37.35 27.77 -14.51
C ASN A 203 38.84 28.15 -14.46
N ASN A 204 39.59 27.55 -13.54
CA ASN A 204 41.03 27.77 -13.39
C ASN A 204 41.87 27.04 -14.47
N TYR A 205 41.35 26.95 -15.70
CA TYR A 205 42.05 26.42 -16.86
C TYR A 205 42.51 27.57 -17.76
N SER A 206 43.81 27.67 -17.98
CA SER A 206 44.38 28.51 -19.04
C SER A 206 43.92 27.97 -20.40
N LEU A 207 42.89 28.58 -20.97
CA LEU A 207 42.41 28.29 -22.32
C LEU A 207 42.75 29.45 -23.27
N ASP A 208 43.09 29.09 -24.51
CA ASP A 208 43.36 29.99 -25.64
C ASP A 208 42.08 30.70 -26.14
N GLU A 209 42.21 31.59 -27.13
CA GLU A 209 41.13 32.46 -27.60
C GLU A 209 39.92 31.69 -28.17
N ASP A 210 40.16 30.54 -28.82
CA ASP A 210 39.12 29.61 -29.28
C ASP A 210 38.52 28.80 -28.12
N GLY A 211 39.35 28.42 -27.14
CA GLY A 211 38.91 27.84 -25.87
C GLY A 211 38.06 28.79 -25.03
N ARG A 212 38.22 30.12 -25.17
CA ARG A 212 37.36 31.13 -24.53
C ARG A 212 35.99 31.27 -25.20
N GLN A 213 35.90 31.15 -26.53
CA GLN A 213 34.60 31.07 -27.22
C GLN A 213 33.87 29.74 -26.96
N ALA A 214 34.60 28.64 -26.75
CA ALA A 214 34.04 27.34 -26.36
C ALA A 214 33.71 27.23 -24.85
N ALA A 215 34.40 27.97 -23.98
CA ALA A 215 34.22 27.94 -22.52
C ALA A 215 32.89 28.51 -22.03
N GLY A 216 32.15 29.26 -22.85
CA GLY A 216 30.85 29.82 -22.50
C GLY A 216 29.65 28.87 -22.72
N ARG A 217 29.86 27.67 -23.28
CA ARG A 217 28.76 26.72 -23.57
C ARG A 217 28.71 25.63 -22.51
N MET A 218 27.79 25.74 -21.54
CA MET A 218 27.47 24.59 -20.70
C MET A 218 26.54 23.67 -21.52
N PHE A 219 26.87 22.40 -21.64
CA PHE A 219 26.00 21.41 -22.26
C PHE A 219 26.19 20.06 -21.59
N ILE A 220 25.12 19.27 -21.56
CA ILE A 220 25.14 17.95 -20.95
C ILE A 220 25.74 16.95 -21.95
N LYS A 221 26.88 16.36 -21.61
CA LYS A 221 27.57 15.38 -22.44
C LYS A 221 26.95 14.00 -22.25
N PHE A 222 26.27 13.49 -23.26
CA PHE A 222 25.53 12.21 -23.17
C PHE A 222 24.60 12.23 -21.96
N ARG A 223 24.77 11.30 -21.01
CA ARG A 223 24.01 11.20 -19.76
C ARG A 223 24.89 11.52 -18.54
N GLN A 224 25.92 12.36 -18.69
CA GLN A 224 26.74 12.79 -17.56
C GLN A 224 26.00 13.87 -16.74
N PRO A 225 25.99 13.79 -15.40
CA PRO A 225 25.39 14.81 -14.56
C PRO A 225 26.12 16.15 -14.69
N LEU A 226 25.35 17.24 -14.60
CA LEU A 226 25.84 18.60 -14.46
C LEU A 226 25.33 19.19 -13.14
N GLY A 227 26.20 19.52 -12.19
CA GLY A 227 25.83 20.07 -10.87
C GLY A 227 26.48 21.44 -10.58
N LEU A 228 26.51 21.86 -9.32
CA LEU A 228 27.24 23.06 -8.87
C LEU A 228 28.48 22.65 -8.05
N MET A 229 29.69 22.99 -8.52
CA MET A 229 30.93 22.59 -7.85
C MET A 229 31.04 23.18 -6.44
N ARG A 230 30.53 24.40 -6.22
CA ARG A 230 30.52 25.05 -4.90
C ARG A 230 29.67 24.27 -3.90
N LEU A 231 28.49 23.83 -4.33
CA LEU A 231 27.58 23.03 -3.51
C LEU A 231 28.22 21.67 -3.17
N ASP A 232 28.85 21.02 -4.16
CA ASP A 232 29.61 19.79 -3.98
C ASP A 232 30.77 19.92 -2.98
N LYS A 233 31.51 21.02 -3.03
CA LYS A 233 32.63 21.29 -2.10
C LYS A 233 32.13 21.53 -0.67
N GLN A 234 30.97 22.18 -0.53
CA GLN A 234 30.33 22.43 0.76
C GLN A 234 29.57 21.23 1.32
N ARG A 235 29.58 20.10 0.60
CA ARG A 235 28.85 18.87 0.94
C ARG A 235 27.34 19.10 1.02
N GLY A 236 26.79 19.84 0.06
CA GLY A 236 25.36 20.08 -0.08
C GLY A 236 24.86 21.38 0.52
N VAL A 237 23.54 21.54 0.56
CA VAL A 237 22.88 22.74 1.08
C VAL A 237 23.10 22.91 2.59
N PRO A 238 23.26 24.14 3.10
CA PRO A 238 23.69 24.39 4.49
C PRO A 238 22.60 24.15 5.55
N ALA A 239 21.33 24.25 5.16
CA ALA A 239 20.18 24.10 6.04
C ALA A 239 19.01 23.43 5.31
N ALA A 240 18.11 22.79 6.07
CA ALA A 240 16.90 22.21 5.50
C ALA A 240 15.86 23.29 5.20
N GLY A 241 15.26 23.28 4.03
CA GLY A 241 14.24 24.25 3.62
C GLY A 241 13.89 24.12 2.15
N GLU A 242 13.02 25.01 1.66
CA GLU A 242 12.66 25.05 0.24
C GLU A 242 13.74 25.78 -0.56
N TYR A 243 14.20 25.20 -1.67
CA TYR A 243 15.17 25.81 -2.58
C TYR A 243 14.55 25.96 -3.96
N ALA A 244 14.85 27.09 -4.62
CA ALA A 244 14.55 27.30 -6.03
C ALA A 244 15.80 26.90 -6.84
N ILE A 245 15.68 25.86 -7.66
CA ILE A 245 16.67 25.48 -8.66
C ILE A 245 16.22 26.11 -9.97
N ARG A 246 17.02 27.02 -10.53
CA ARG A 246 16.72 27.60 -11.85
C ARG A 246 17.70 27.15 -12.88
N PHE A 247 17.18 26.79 -14.05
CA PHE A 247 18.02 26.49 -15.20
C PHE A 247 17.36 26.95 -16.48
N SER A 248 18.19 27.17 -17.50
CA SER A 248 17.71 27.43 -18.84
C SER A 248 18.39 26.51 -19.83
N ALA A 249 17.62 25.89 -20.73
CA ALA A 249 18.13 24.86 -21.63
C ALA A 249 17.48 24.88 -23.02
N ARG A 250 18.19 24.36 -24.02
CA ARG A 250 17.71 24.19 -25.40
C ARG A 250 18.23 22.91 -26.02
N ALA A 251 17.36 22.22 -26.76
CA ALA A 251 17.73 21.08 -27.56
C ALA A 251 18.33 21.54 -28.89
N ILE A 252 19.50 21.00 -29.24
CA ILE A 252 20.23 21.34 -30.45
C ILE A 252 20.43 20.05 -31.25
N ARG A 253 20.02 20.07 -32.53
CA ARG A 253 20.19 18.93 -33.46
C ARG A 253 19.61 17.61 -32.95
N ARG A 254 18.41 17.65 -32.35
CA ARG A 254 17.64 16.46 -31.95
C ARG A 254 17.63 15.41 -33.05
N LYS A 255 17.27 15.81 -34.27
CA LYS A 255 17.49 15.02 -35.49
C LYS A 255 18.89 15.31 -36.04
N SER A 256 19.83 14.44 -35.71
CA SER A 256 21.23 14.57 -36.11
C SER A 256 21.54 13.80 -37.40
N ARG A 257 22.76 13.96 -37.94
CA ARG A 257 23.23 13.17 -39.09
C ARG A 257 23.48 11.69 -38.76
N TYR A 258 23.58 11.34 -37.48
CA TYR A 258 23.82 9.98 -37.02
C TYR A 258 22.49 9.23 -36.90
N LYS A 259 22.46 7.95 -37.26
CA LYS A 259 21.28 7.11 -37.06
C LYS A 259 21.03 6.86 -35.58
N ASP A 260 19.77 6.99 -35.17
CA ASP A 260 19.27 6.74 -33.82
C ASP A 260 19.72 5.40 -33.22
N GLN A 261 19.67 4.33 -34.02
CA GLN A 261 20.12 2.99 -33.60
C GLN A 261 21.62 2.95 -33.22
N ASP A 262 22.48 3.72 -33.91
CA ASP A 262 23.91 3.77 -33.62
C ASP A 262 24.20 4.51 -32.31
N LEU A 263 23.45 5.57 -32.05
CA LEU A 263 23.51 6.36 -30.83
C LEU A 263 22.75 5.71 -29.66
N ARG A 264 21.88 4.73 -29.91
CA ARG A 264 20.84 4.26 -28.98
C ARG A 264 20.08 5.45 -28.41
N TYR A 265 19.50 6.22 -29.32
CA TYR A 265 18.77 7.45 -29.08
C TYR A 265 17.44 7.39 -29.85
N ASN A 266 16.43 8.13 -29.43
CA ASN A 266 15.16 8.27 -30.16
C ASN A 266 14.95 9.76 -30.49
N SER A 267 15.14 10.13 -31.75
CA SER A 267 15.03 11.51 -32.22
C SER A 267 13.61 11.94 -32.56
N ASP A 268 12.63 11.03 -32.50
CA ASP A 268 11.22 11.38 -32.65
C ASP A 268 10.61 11.90 -31.34
N GLU A 269 11.17 11.53 -30.19
CA GLU A 269 10.83 12.09 -28.89
C GLU A 269 11.52 13.45 -28.64
N PRO A 270 10.90 14.39 -27.90
CA PRO A 270 11.57 15.60 -27.44
C PRO A 270 12.77 15.24 -26.54
N MET A 271 13.83 16.06 -26.54
CA MET A 271 14.92 15.87 -25.56
C MET A 271 14.39 16.17 -24.17
N ARG A 272 14.83 15.39 -23.18
CA ARG A 272 14.40 15.54 -21.79
C ARG A 272 15.56 15.86 -20.87
N LEU A 273 15.35 16.82 -19.99
CA LEU A 273 16.27 17.17 -18.90
C LEU A 273 15.63 16.80 -17.58
N SER A 274 16.31 15.96 -16.79
CA SER A 274 15.86 15.62 -15.45
C SER A 274 16.74 16.27 -14.39
N ILE A 275 16.14 16.65 -13.26
CA ILE A 275 16.85 17.10 -12.06
C ILE A 275 16.88 15.92 -11.10
N SER A 276 18.06 15.56 -10.60
CA SER A 276 18.21 14.64 -9.48
C SER A 276 18.75 15.35 -8.25
N VAL A 277 18.46 14.79 -7.08
CA VAL A 277 19.10 15.16 -5.82
C VAL A 277 19.78 13.94 -5.22
N ASP A 278 20.84 14.17 -4.45
CA ASP A 278 21.63 13.13 -3.82
C ASP A 278 22.25 13.64 -2.51
N SER A 279 22.59 12.72 -1.60
CA SER A 279 23.27 13.04 -0.34
C SER A 279 24.48 12.15 -0.16
N ARG A 280 25.64 12.76 0.06
CA ARG A 280 26.89 12.02 0.31
C ARG A 280 26.85 11.24 1.63
N GLU A 281 26.07 11.70 2.60
CA GLU A 281 25.94 11.02 3.90
C GLU A 281 25.06 9.78 3.80
N LEU A 282 24.03 9.81 2.95
CA LEU A 282 23.07 8.71 2.78
C LEU A 282 23.44 7.73 1.66
N GLY A 283 24.33 8.11 0.74
CA GLY A 283 24.83 7.23 -0.34
C GLY A 283 23.87 7.08 -1.52
N ALA A 284 24.05 6.02 -2.33
CA ALA A 284 23.30 5.80 -3.57
C ALA A 284 21.77 5.68 -3.39
N THR A 285 21.33 5.28 -2.19
CA THR A 285 19.91 5.20 -1.80
C THR A 285 19.21 6.55 -1.68
N ALA A 286 19.97 7.66 -1.62
CA ALA A 286 19.41 9.02 -1.61
C ALA A 286 19.33 9.67 -3.00
N HIS A 287 19.77 8.99 -4.06
CA HIS A 287 19.65 9.53 -5.41
C HIS A 287 18.21 9.38 -5.92
N ARG A 288 17.54 10.49 -6.19
CA ARG A 288 16.20 10.49 -6.83
C ARG A 288 16.08 11.56 -7.89
N ILE A 289 15.21 11.32 -8.87
CA ILE A 289 14.79 12.33 -9.85
C ILE A 289 13.62 13.12 -9.25
N ILE A 290 13.71 14.45 -9.22
CA ILE A 290 12.70 15.36 -8.66
C ILE A 290 11.97 16.18 -9.72
N GLY A 291 12.49 16.22 -10.96
CA GLY A 291 11.81 16.85 -12.08
C GLY A 291 12.30 16.26 -13.40
N ASP A 292 11.42 16.25 -14.41
CA ASP A 292 11.70 15.84 -15.78
C ASP A 292 11.00 16.81 -16.72
N TYR A 293 11.74 17.39 -17.66
CA TYR A 293 11.31 18.52 -18.49
C TYR A 293 11.59 18.26 -19.96
N GLU A 294 10.57 18.44 -20.81
CA GLU A 294 10.73 18.44 -22.26
C GLU A 294 11.38 19.73 -22.73
N ILE A 295 12.53 19.61 -23.40
CA ILE A 295 13.34 20.74 -23.84
C ILE A 295 13.10 21.00 -25.33
N PRO A 296 12.64 22.21 -25.71
CA PRO A 296 12.30 22.54 -27.09
C PRO A 296 13.54 22.74 -27.98
N ASP A 297 13.36 22.50 -29.28
CA ASP A 297 14.40 22.64 -30.31
C ASP A 297 14.59 24.11 -30.76
N ASP A 298 13.52 24.91 -30.71
CA ASP A 298 13.41 26.22 -31.36
C ASP A 298 13.70 27.41 -30.43
N ARG A 299 13.52 27.24 -29.12
CA ARG A 299 13.69 28.29 -28.10
C ARG A 299 14.47 27.82 -26.88
N VAL A 300 14.92 28.76 -26.07
CA VAL A 300 15.43 28.46 -24.73
C VAL A 300 14.24 28.31 -23.79
N LEU A 301 14.18 27.20 -23.06
CA LEU A 301 13.22 27.00 -21.98
C LEU A 301 13.87 27.45 -20.67
N GLU A 302 13.18 28.29 -19.92
CA GLU A 302 13.56 28.71 -18.56
C GLU A 302 12.65 27.99 -17.56
N ILE A 303 13.23 27.38 -16.53
CA ILE A 303 12.53 26.64 -15.50
C ILE A 303 13.00 27.11 -14.13
N GLU A 304 12.03 27.34 -13.23
CA GLU A 304 12.23 27.36 -11.79
C GLU A 304 11.59 26.10 -11.20
N HIS A 305 12.39 25.24 -10.59
CA HIS A 305 11.93 24.07 -9.85
C HIS A 305 12.10 24.31 -8.35
N ARG A 306 10.99 24.36 -7.62
CA ARG A 306 10.99 24.50 -6.16
C ARG A 306 10.94 23.13 -5.50
N VAL A 307 11.86 22.89 -4.58
CA VAL A 307 11.98 21.60 -3.88
C VAL A 307 12.46 21.79 -2.45
N TRP A 308 11.90 21.03 -1.52
CA TRP A 308 12.46 20.93 -0.17
C TRP A 308 13.71 20.06 -0.18
N LEU A 309 14.82 20.59 0.32
CA LEU A 309 16.08 19.85 0.49
C LEU A 309 16.47 19.78 1.95
N GLU A 310 16.94 18.61 2.38
CA GLU A 310 17.58 18.46 3.68
C GLU A 310 19.02 18.96 3.66
N LYS A 311 19.52 19.39 4.82
CA LYS A 311 20.92 19.77 4.97
C LYS A 311 21.82 18.64 4.46
N GLY A 312 22.77 19.00 3.61
CA GLY A 312 23.73 18.05 3.05
C GLY A 312 23.35 17.47 1.67
N PHE A 313 22.16 17.77 1.15
CA PHE A 313 21.77 17.37 -0.21
C PHE A 313 22.40 18.25 -1.28
N THR A 314 22.76 17.62 -2.40
CA THR A 314 23.19 18.25 -3.66
C THR A 314 22.16 18.00 -4.75
N PHE A 315 22.28 18.68 -5.89
CA PHE A 315 21.46 18.41 -7.07
C PHE A 315 22.30 18.40 -8.34
N HIS A 316 21.79 17.68 -9.34
CA HIS A 316 22.41 17.51 -10.64
C HIS A 316 21.33 17.52 -11.72
N VAL A 317 21.63 18.09 -12.88
CA VAL A 317 20.78 17.97 -14.08
C VAL A 317 21.38 16.96 -15.06
N HIS A 318 20.50 16.18 -15.70
CA HIS A 318 20.87 15.08 -16.59
C HIS A 318 20.09 15.16 -17.90
N TRP A 319 20.66 14.64 -18.97
CA TRP A 319 19.93 14.40 -20.21
C TRP A 319 19.23 13.04 -20.12
N ALA A 320 17.97 13.07 -19.68
CA ALA A 320 17.19 11.89 -19.29
C ALA A 320 17.02 10.87 -20.41
N ASN A 321 16.81 11.30 -21.66
CA ASN A 321 16.71 10.41 -22.82
C ASN A 321 17.86 10.59 -23.83
N GLY A 322 19.03 11.05 -23.37
CA GLY A 322 20.18 11.28 -24.24
C GLY A 322 20.82 10.00 -24.79
N PRO A 323 21.69 10.12 -25.81
CA PRO A 323 22.37 8.98 -26.43
C PRO A 323 22.97 8.01 -25.42
N ASN A 324 22.60 6.73 -25.52
CA ASN A 324 22.99 5.70 -24.56
C ASN A 324 24.24 4.91 -25.04
N GLY A 325 25.33 5.02 -24.29
CA GLY A 325 26.57 4.28 -24.51
C GLY A 325 27.80 4.99 -23.96
N SER A 326 28.86 4.24 -23.65
CA SER A 326 30.11 4.86 -23.20
C SER A 326 30.69 5.75 -24.30
N PHE A 327 31.30 6.86 -23.89
CA PHE A 327 32.03 7.76 -24.81
C PHE A 327 32.98 6.99 -25.72
N LYS A 328 33.71 6.01 -25.15
CA LYS A 328 34.61 5.10 -25.88
C LYS A 328 33.89 4.31 -26.99
N ARG A 329 32.65 3.87 -26.78
CA ARG A 329 31.88 3.14 -27.80
C ARG A 329 31.54 4.06 -28.97
N ILE A 330 31.02 5.25 -28.69
CA ILE A 330 30.61 6.20 -29.73
C ILE A 330 31.83 6.56 -30.58
N LEU A 331 32.95 6.84 -29.91
CA LEU A 331 34.26 7.03 -30.51
C LEU A 331 34.72 5.89 -31.43
N ARG A 332 34.68 4.64 -30.94
CA ARG A 332 35.30 3.50 -31.64
C ARG A 332 34.39 2.81 -32.64
N LYS A 333 33.07 2.90 -32.47
CA LYS A 333 32.09 2.13 -33.23
C LYS A 333 31.10 2.97 -34.03
N VAL A 334 30.83 4.21 -33.59
CA VAL A 334 29.85 5.07 -34.26
C VAL A 334 30.55 6.02 -35.22
N LEU A 335 31.47 6.85 -34.72
CA LEU A 335 32.11 7.89 -35.54
C LEU A 335 32.80 7.37 -36.82
N PRO A 336 33.53 6.24 -36.80
CA PRO A 336 34.16 5.71 -38.02
C PRO A 336 33.16 5.33 -39.13
N LYS A 337 31.87 5.11 -38.81
CA LYS A 337 30.83 4.86 -39.82
C LYS A 337 30.45 6.11 -40.62
N TYR A 338 30.65 7.29 -40.05
CA TYR A 338 30.18 8.57 -40.59
C TYR A 338 31.31 9.53 -40.97
N ASN A 339 32.55 9.27 -40.51
CA ASN A 339 33.74 10.03 -40.89
C ASN A 339 34.93 9.07 -41.07
N LYS A 340 35.40 8.91 -42.32
CA LYS A 340 36.51 8.01 -42.68
C LYS A 340 37.88 8.49 -42.20
N ASP A 341 38.01 9.79 -41.92
CA ASP A 341 39.24 10.43 -41.44
C ASP A 341 39.29 10.58 -39.91
N ALA A 342 38.34 9.95 -39.18
CA ALA A 342 38.32 9.95 -37.73
C ALA A 342 39.48 9.10 -37.16
N LEU A 343 40.69 9.63 -37.21
CA LEU A 343 41.90 9.07 -36.64
C LEU A 343 41.95 9.35 -35.12
N TYR A 344 42.08 8.28 -34.33
CA TYR A 344 42.68 8.36 -33.00
C TYR A 344 44.21 8.42 -33.22
N PRO A 345 45.04 9.25 -32.54
CA PRO A 345 44.87 9.79 -31.18
C PRO A 345 45.32 11.26 -30.97
N ALA A 346 44.62 12.05 -30.15
CA ALA A 346 45.22 13.16 -29.40
C ALA A 346 44.35 13.49 -28.19
N ARG A 347 44.98 13.93 -27.09
CA ARG A 347 44.28 14.47 -25.91
C ARG A 347 43.21 15.47 -26.35
N ASN A 348 41.95 15.18 -26.04
CA ASN A 348 40.77 16.05 -26.30
C ASN A 348 40.81 16.76 -27.67
N PRO A 349 40.41 16.12 -28.78
CA PRO A 349 40.10 16.88 -29.98
C PRO A 349 38.81 17.69 -29.70
N PRO A 350 38.85 19.02 -29.71
CA PRO A 350 37.68 19.87 -29.52
C PRO A 350 36.60 19.63 -30.59
N GLU A 351 36.96 19.01 -31.71
CA GLU A 351 36.09 18.86 -32.89
C GLU A 351 35.07 17.72 -32.79
N MET A 352 35.13 16.87 -31.77
CA MET A 352 34.26 15.68 -31.74
C MET A 352 32.77 15.98 -31.46
N TYR A 353 32.44 17.25 -31.21
CA TYR A 353 31.06 17.73 -31.04
C TYR A 353 30.73 19.04 -31.74
N VAL A 354 31.68 19.83 -32.26
CA VAL A 354 31.30 21.11 -32.88
C VAL A 354 30.52 20.86 -34.19
N GLY A 355 29.19 20.81 -34.11
CA GLY A 355 28.30 20.79 -35.28
C GLY A 355 27.51 19.50 -35.53
N SER A 356 27.98 18.36 -35.02
CA SER A 356 27.67 17.00 -35.51
C SER A 356 26.38 16.31 -35.02
N GLY A 357 26.31 16.14 -33.70
CA GLY A 357 25.38 15.24 -33.02
C GLY A 357 24.26 15.96 -32.27
N PRO A 358 23.34 15.21 -31.65
CA PRO A 358 22.34 15.80 -30.77
C PRO A 358 23.04 16.34 -29.52
N GLU A 359 22.63 17.52 -29.07
CA GLU A 359 23.20 18.24 -27.94
C GLU A 359 22.10 18.88 -27.09
N LEU A 360 22.31 18.88 -25.78
CA LEU A 360 21.46 19.56 -24.82
C LEU A 360 22.23 20.71 -24.17
N HIS A 361 21.96 21.94 -24.63
CA HIS A 361 22.63 23.15 -24.15
C HIS A 361 21.95 23.64 -22.88
N VAL A 362 22.74 24.04 -21.88
CA VAL A 362 22.29 24.66 -20.64
C VAL A 362 22.95 26.04 -20.58
N TYR A 363 22.18 27.10 -20.39
CA TYR A 363 22.71 28.48 -20.40
C TYR A 363 22.86 29.06 -19.00
N GLN A 364 22.00 28.64 -18.06
CA GLN A 364 22.02 29.02 -16.66
C GLN A 364 21.76 27.78 -15.80
N LEU A 365 22.41 27.73 -14.64
CA LEU A 365 22.17 26.73 -13.61
C LEU A 365 22.49 27.35 -12.25
N GLU A 366 21.46 27.53 -11.43
CA GLU A 366 21.56 28.19 -10.13
C GLU A 366 20.69 27.52 -9.07
N ILE A 367 21.01 27.79 -7.81
CA ILE A 367 20.19 27.45 -6.65
C ILE A 367 20.13 28.63 -5.69
N GLU A 368 18.93 28.87 -5.15
CA GLU A 368 18.64 29.91 -4.16
C GLU A 368 17.79 29.33 -3.03
N GLY A 369 18.10 29.66 -1.78
CA GLY A 369 17.35 29.19 -0.61
C GLY A 369 18.23 29.05 0.65
N PRO A 370 17.71 28.58 1.79
CA PRO A 370 16.36 28.08 1.96
C PRO A 370 15.31 29.18 2.10
N PHE A 371 14.14 28.96 1.51
CA PHE A 371 12.91 29.67 1.74
C PHE A 371 12.05 28.92 2.76
N TYR A 372 11.30 29.67 3.53
CA TYR A 372 10.33 29.16 4.48
C TYR A 372 9.05 29.97 4.33
N GLN A 373 7.91 29.30 4.28
CA GLN A 373 6.60 29.97 4.34
C GLN A 373 6.40 30.63 5.71
N GLN A 374 6.87 29.96 6.77
CA GLN A 374 6.83 30.45 8.15
C GLN A 374 8.13 30.07 8.88
N TRP A 375 8.61 30.98 9.74
CA TRP A 375 9.67 30.69 10.71
C TRP A 375 9.27 31.25 12.08
N PRO A 376 9.39 30.47 13.17
CA PRO A 376 9.76 29.05 13.24
C PRO A 376 8.85 28.11 12.42
N LEU A 377 9.29 26.88 12.19
CA LEU A 377 8.51 25.91 11.42
C LEU A 377 7.13 25.65 12.06
N PRO A 378 6.07 25.37 11.28
CA PRO A 378 4.71 25.26 11.81
C PRO A 378 4.56 24.27 12.98
N GLY A 379 5.24 23.12 12.93
CA GLY A 379 5.26 22.15 14.04
C GLY A 379 5.92 22.65 15.32
N PHE A 380 6.93 23.51 15.22
CA PHE A 380 7.52 24.13 16.40
C PHE A 380 6.57 25.17 17.00
N GLU A 381 6.09 26.10 16.15
CA GLU A 381 5.21 27.19 16.58
C GLU A 381 3.91 26.66 17.19
N ARG A 382 3.36 25.57 16.66
CA ARG A 382 2.13 24.93 17.16
C ARG A 382 2.22 24.50 18.63
N TYR A 383 3.39 24.06 19.10
CA TYR A 383 3.55 23.51 20.46
C TYR A 383 4.38 24.40 21.37
N PHE A 384 5.26 25.23 20.82
CA PHE A 384 6.12 26.18 21.53
C PHE A 384 5.90 27.62 21.02
N PRO A 385 4.65 28.14 21.03
CA PRO A 385 4.34 29.48 20.55
C PRO A 385 4.88 30.57 21.48
N ASP A 386 5.37 31.66 20.88
CA ASP A 386 5.81 32.86 21.59
C ASP A 386 6.76 32.59 22.79
N PRO A 387 7.89 31.89 22.58
CA PRO A 387 8.77 31.53 23.69
C PRO A 387 9.32 32.79 24.38
N PRO A 388 9.22 32.88 25.73
CA PRO A 388 9.86 33.95 26.49
C PRO A 388 11.38 34.02 26.22
N ILE A 389 11.99 35.18 26.46
CA ILE A 389 13.45 35.36 26.34
C ILE A 389 14.21 34.32 27.19
N ALA A 390 13.68 34.02 28.38
CA ALA A 390 14.17 32.97 29.26
C ALA A 390 13.00 32.03 29.63
N PRO A 391 12.74 30.98 28.84
CA PRO A 391 11.62 30.08 29.07
C PRO A 391 11.86 29.21 30.31
N GLY A 392 10.83 29.07 31.16
CA GLY A 392 10.89 28.36 32.44
C GLY A 392 9.99 27.11 32.52
N PRO A 393 9.95 26.42 33.68
CA PRO A 393 9.21 25.16 33.85
C PRO A 393 7.71 25.24 33.53
N GLU A 394 7.03 26.32 33.91
CA GLU A 394 5.59 26.51 33.62
C GLU A 394 5.31 26.54 32.12
N TYR A 395 6.11 27.31 31.37
CA TYR A 395 6.00 27.35 29.91
C TYR A 395 6.34 25.98 29.27
N LEU A 396 7.34 25.25 29.80
CA LEU A 396 7.65 23.88 29.35
C LEU A 396 6.44 22.96 29.52
N ARG A 397 5.79 23.05 30.68
CA ARG A 397 4.62 22.25 31.04
C ARG A 397 3.47 22.49 30.07
N ASP A 398 3.12 23.74 29.81
CA ASP A 398 2.05 24.09 28.87
C ASP A 398 2.34 23.60 27.45
N CYS A 399 3.59 23.73 26.99
CA CYS A 399 4.01 23.25 25.67
C CYS A 399 3.88 21.73 25.54
N LEU A 400 4.39 20.98 26.53
CA LEU A 400 4.34 19.52 26.52
C LEU A 400 2.92 18.99 26.72
N THR A 401 2.08 19.67 27.50
CA THR A 401 0.66 19.32 27.63
C THR A 401 -0.09 19.55 26.31
N ARG A 402 0.13 20.67 25.60
CA ARG A 402 -0.42 20.87 24.25
C ARG A 402 0.01 19.78 23.29
N LEU A 403 1.28 19.41 23.31
CA LEU A 403 1.81 18.32 22.50
C LEU A 403 1.17 16.97 22.84
N ALA A 404 1.04 16.64 24.13
CA ALA A 404 0.45 15.38 24.58
C ALA A 404 -1.03 15.25 24.17
N ASN A 405 -1.81 16.33 24.26
CA ASN A 405 -3.20 16.37 23.78
C ASN A 405 -3.32 15.98 22.29
N ALA A 406 -2.39 16.48 21.46
CA ALA A 406 -2.37 16.16 20.05
C ALA A 406 -1.82 14.74 19.79
N ALA A 407 -0.68 14.40 20.39
CA ALA A 407 0.02 13.13 20.21
C ALA A 407 -0.83 11.92 20.66
N PHE A 408 -1.57 12.06 21.76
CA PHE A 408 -2.45 10.99 22.28
C PHE A 408 -3.87 11.06 21.68
N ARG A 409 -4.12 11.98 20.73
CA ARG A 409 -5.36 12.15 19.95
C ARG A 409 -6.62 12.47 20.76
N ARG A 410 -6.46 12.83 22.04
CA ARG A 410 -7.55 13.19 22.94
C ARG A 410 -7.06 14.12 24.05
N PRO A 411 -7.98 14.79 24.74
CA PRO A 411 -7.68 15.50 25.97
C PRO A 411 -6.96 14.59 26.98
N VAL A 412 -5.84 15.08 27.52
CA VAL A 412 -5.07 14.39 28.56
C VAL A 412 -5.43 14.92 29.94
N THR A 413 -5.51 14.04 30.92
CA THR A 413 -5.65 14.45 32.32
C THR A 413 -4.27 14.79 32.91
N ALA A 414 -4.25 15.57 34.00
CA ALA A 414 -3.02 15.92 34.71
C ALA A 414 -2.24 14.67 35.17
N ALA A 415 -2.95 13.62 35.61
CA ALA A 415 -2.33 12.36 36.02
C ALA A 415 -1.70 11.60 34.85
N GLU A 416 -2.29 11.68 33.65
CA GLU A 416 -1.77 11.00 32.46
C GLU A 416 -0.50 11.66 31.92
N VAL A 417 -0.42 12.99 31.96
CA VAL A 417 0.72 13.74 31.40
C VAL A 417 1.84 13.97 32.42
N GLY A 418 1.52 14.01 33.72
CA GLY A 418 2.44 14.30 34.83
C GLY A 418 3.80 13.60 34.73
N PRO A 419 3.88 12.27 34.56
CA PRO A 419 5.16 11.56 34.48
C PRO A 419 6.11 12.07 33.38
N TYR A 420 5.57 12.55 32.25
CA TYR A 420 6.38 13.10 31.15
C TYR A 420 6.87 14.51 31.45
N LEU A 421 6.03 15.29 32.15
CA LEU A 421 6.35 16.65 32.57
C LEU A 421 7.44 16.63 33.64
N ASP A 422 7.29 15.80 34.67
CA ASP A 422 8.25 15.67 35.76
C ASP A 422 9.62 15.23 35.20
N LEU A 423 9.64 14.33 34.23
CA LEU A 423 10.87 13.90 33.56
C LEU A 423 11.58 15.06 32.84
N ALA A 424 10.83 15.92 32.14
CA ALA A 424 11.38 17.05 31.42
C ALA A 424 11.82 18.17 32.37
N GLU A 425 11.05 18.44 33.43
CA GLU A 425 11.36 19.44 34.46
C GLU A 425 12.62 19.05 35.25
N ASN A 426 12.75 17.79 35.67
CA ASN A 426 13.97 17.29 36.30
C ASN A 426 15.20 17.44 35.38
N TYR A 427 15.04 17.19 34.07
CA TYR A 427 16.11 17.39 33.11
C TYR A 427 16.50 18.87 32.95
N LEU A 428 15.51 19.77 32.95
CA LEU A 428 15.74 21.22 32.97
C LEU A 428 16.49 21.64 34.24
N GLU A 429 16.10 21.13 35.39
CA GLU A 429 16.78 21.42 36.66
C GLU A 429 18.23 20.94 36.66
N GLU A 430 18.50 19.76 36.11
CA GLU A 430 19.85 19.18 36.08
C GLU A 430 20.76 19.87 35.03
N LYS A 431 20.27 20.03 33.79
CA LYS A 431 21.11 20.50 32.67
C LYS A 431 21.08 22.00 32.45
N LYS A 432 20.14 22.71 33.06
CA LYS A 432 19.93 24.16 32.87
C LYS A 432 19.78 24.57 31.40
N ASP A 433 19.26 23.67 30.57
CA ASP A 433 18.98 23.89 29.15
C ASP A 433 17.52 23.54 28.85
N PHE A 434 16.71 24.58 28.64
CA PHE A 434 15.29 24.46 28.33
C PHE A 434 15.02 23.65 27.06
N TRP A 435 15.78 23.87 26.00
CA TRP A 435 15.50 23.25 24.72
C TRP A 435 15.96 21.80 24.69
N ALA A 436 17.03 21.46 25.42
CA ALA A 436 17.36 20.06 25.67
C ALA A 436 16.29 19.34 26.50
N ALA A 437 15.74 20.00 27.53
CA ALA A 437 14.62 19.47 28.32
C ALA A 437 13.34 19.29 27.48
N ALA A 438 13.00 20.25 26.61
CA ALA A 438 11.88 20.15 25.69
C ALA A 438 12.03 18.97 24.71
N ARG A 439 13.23 18.77 24.14
CA ARG A 439 13.53 17.57 23.32
C ARG A 439 13.38 16.29 24.12
N TYR A 440 13.79 16.28 25.38
CA TYR A 440 13.65 15.10 26.23
C TYR A 440 12.19 14.77 26.55
N GLY A 441 11.37 15.77 26.90
CA GLY A 441 9.94 15.62 27.11
C GLY A 441 9.19 15.15 25.85
N LEU A 442 9.49 15.75 24.69
CA LEU A 442 8.92 15.32 23.40
C LEU A 442 9.27 13.86 23.11
N ARG A 443 10.53 13.45 23.32
CA ARG A 443 10.95 12.06 23.14
C ARG A 443 10.14 11.12 24.02
N ALA A 444 9.93 11.47 25.28
CA ALA A 444 9.17 10.64 26.22
C ALA A 444 7.69 10.49 25.79
N ILE A 445 7.07 11.56 25.28
CA ILE A 445 5.72 11.53 24.72
C ILE A 445 5.66 10.62 23.49
N LEU A 446 6.59 10.76 22.54
CA LEU A 446 6.61 9.95 21.30
C LEU A 446 6.98 8.48 21.49
N THR A 447 7.52 8.10 22.65
CA THR A 447 7.75 6.70 23.02
C THR A 447 6.75 6.18 24.04
N SER A 448 5.71 6.96 24.36
CA SER A 448 4.63 6.52 25.23
C SER A 448 3.77 5.46 24.56
N PRO A 449 3.30 4.44 25.31
CA PRO A 449 2.24 3.57 24.83
C PRO A 449 0.98 4.32 24.34
N ARG A 450 0.66 5.49 24.92
CA ARG A 450 -0.48 6.33 24.49
C ARG A 450 -0.28 6.97 23.11
N PHE A 451 0.97 7.11 22.66
CA PHE A 451 1.28 7.58 21.31
C PHE A 451 1.39 6.41 20.34
N LEU A 452 2.08 5.34 20.77
CA LEU A 452 2.41 4.18 19.95
C LEU A 452 1.21 3.26 19.70
N TYR A 453 0.18 3.28 20.56
CA TYR A 453 -0.99 2.42 20.44
C TYR A 453 -2.27 3.22 20.23
N LEU A 454 -3.19 2.64 19.45
CA LEU A 454 -4.56 3.11 19.36
C LEU A 454 -5.30 2.60 20.60
N THR A 455 -5.37 3.47 21.61
CA THR A 455 -6.01 3.13 22.88
C THR A 455 -7.51 3.34 22.78
N GLU A 456 -8.26 2.23 22.82
CA GLU A 456 -9.70 2.24 23.05
C GLU A 456 -9.93 1.57 24.43
N TYR A 457 -10.05 2.37 25.48
CA TYR A 457 -10.00 1.89 26.86
C TYR A 457 -11.29 1.17 27.23
N ALA A 458 -11.25 -0.14 27.50
CA ALA A 458 -12.41 -0.84 28.05
C ALA A 458 -12.49 -0.59 29.57
N SER A 459 -13.60 -0.03 30.06
CA SER A 459 -13.87 0.11 31.50
C SER A 459 -14.55 -1.13 32.12
N GLY A 460 -14.75 -2.20 31.36
CA GLY A 460 -15.36 -3.45 31.81
C GLY A 460 -15.37 -4.53 30.72
N PRO A 461 -15.79 -5.77 31.06
CA PRO A 461 -16.03 -6.83 30.08
C PRO A 461 -17.33 -6.58 29.31
N GLY A 462 -17.32 -6.79 28.00
CA GLY A 462 -18.48 -6.70 27.11
C GLY A 462 -18.32 -5.69 25.97
N ALA A 463 -19.14 -5.85 24.93
CA ALA A 463 -19.18 -4.93 23.80
C ALA A 463 -19.62 -3.54 24.25
N ARG A 464 -18.91 -2.49 23.82
CA ARG A 464 -19.33 -1.10 24.07
C ARG A 464 -19.20 -0.24 22.82
N LYS A 465 -20.03 0.80 22.74
CA LYS A 465 -19.82 1.86 21.75
C LYS A 465 -18.52 2.59 22.00
N LEU A 466 -17.83 2.96 20.94
CA LEU A 466 -16.65 3.80 20.99
C LEU A 466 -16.99 5.20 21.48
N GLU A 467 -16.10 5.77 22.29
CA GLU A 467 -16.16 7.18 22.64
C GLU A 467 -15.84 8.04 21.41
N ALA A 468 -16.28 9.30 21.41
CA ALA A 468 -16.16 10.15 20.24
C ALA A 468 -14.71 10.36 19.75
N TYR A 469 -13.72 10.43 20.65
CA TYR A 469 -12.31 10.53 20.28
C TYR A 469 -11.71 9.21 19.77
N GLU A 470 -12.22 8.09 20.24
CA GLU A 470 -11.84 6.76 19.77
C GLU A 470 -12.36 6.55 18.35
N LEU A 471 -13.62 6.89 18.09
CA LEU A 471 -14.23 6.86 16.76
C LEU A 471 -13.51 7.81 15.79
N ALA A 472 -13.20 9.04 16.22
CA ALA A 472 -12.40 9.97 15.43
C ALA A 472 -11.03 9.39 15.06
N SER A 473 -10.36 8.74 16.03
CA SER A 473 -9.06 8.09 15.79
C SER A 473 -9.20 6.95 14.79
N ARG A 474 -10.17 6.04 14.99
CA ARG A 474 -10.43 4.91 14.09
C ARG A 474 -10.72 5.38 12.66
N LEU A 475 -11.56 6.39 12.49
CA LEU A 475 -11.82 7.04 11.18
C LEU A 475 -10.53 7.58 10.53
N SER A 476 -9.73 8.33 11.28
CA SER A 476 -8.51 8.94 10.76
C SER A 476 -7.46 7.91 10.34
N TYR A 477 -7.34 6.80 11.07
CA TYR A 477 -6.40 5.75 10.73
C TYR A 477 -6.88 4.86 9.58
N PHE A 478 -8.19 4.65 9.48
CA PHE A 478 -8.78 3.98 8.34
C PHE A 478 -8.58 4.80 7.04
N LEU A 479 -8.95 6.08 7.05
CA LEU A 479 -9.03 6.87 5.80
C LEU A 479 -7.75 7.65 5.47
N TRP A 480 -6.95 8.06 6.46
CA TRP A 480 -5.75 8.87 6.26
C TRP A 480 -4.46 8.20 6.76
N SER A 481 -4.57 7.02 7.39
CA SER A 481 -3.44 6.32 8.03
C SER A 481 -2.63 7.26 8.93
N SER A 482 -3.31 8.15 9.64
CA SER A 482 -2.69 9.19 10.48
C SER A 482 -3.68 9.72 11.52
N MET A 483 -3.26 10.70 12.31
CA MET A 483 -4.05 11.31 13.37
C MET A 483 -5.27 12.10 12.86
N PRO A 484 -6.34 12.25 13.69
CA PRO A 484 -7.46 13.14 13.40
C PRO A 484 -6.97 14.57 13.16
N ASP A 485 -7.64 15.32 12.29
CA ASP A 485 -7.40 16.76 12.18
C ASP A 485 -8.20 17.56 13.23
N ALA A 486 -8.02 18.88 13.23
CA ALA A 486 -8.70 19.75 14.18
C ALA A 486 -10.23 19.69 14.02
N GLU A 487 -10.73 19.60 12.79
CA GLU A 487 -12.16 19.51 12.51
C GLU A 487 -12.75 18.19 13.01
N LEU A 488 -12.10 17.05 12.75
CA LEU A 488 -12.57 15.74 13.23
C LEU A 488 -12.54 15.66 14.77
N ARG A 489 -11.53 16.26 15.41
CA ARG A 489 -11.51 16.39 16.89
C ARG A 489 -12.65 17.28 17.41
N ALA A 490 -12.98 18.36 16.71
CA ALA A 490 -14.10 19.22 17.09
C ALA A 490 -15.46 18.52 16.88
N ALA A 491 -15.60 17.72 15.82
CA ALA A 491 -16.76 16.86 15.57
C ALA A 491 -16.93 15.80 16.67
N ALA A 492 -15.81 15.28 17.21
CA ALA A 492 -15.84 14.38 18.36
C ALA A 492 -16.36 15.09 19.62
N VAL A 493 -15.84 16.28 19.94
CA VAL A 493 -16.25 17.07 21.12
C VAL A 493 -17.74 17.42 21.08
N SER A 494 -18.22 17.83 19.91
CA SER A 494 -19.60 18.28 19.72
C SER A 494 -20.64 17.15 19.65
N GLY A 495 -20.20 15.88 19.63
CA GLY A 495 -21.09 14.72 19.49
C GLY A 495 -21.59 14.48 18.07
N ILE A 496 -21.14 15.25 17.07
CA ILE A 496 -21.55 15.11 15.66
C ILE A 496 -21.24 13.69 15.14
N LEU A 497 -20.08 13.13 15.54
CA LEU A 497 -19.66 11.78 15.13
C LEU A 497 -20.57 10.65 15.64
N GLN A 498 -21.40 10.91 16.65
CA GLN A 498 -22.34 9.92 17.19
C GLN A 498 -23.69 9.93 16.44
N THR A 499 -23.85 10.82 15.46
CA THR A 499 -25.05 10.89 14.63
C THR A 499 -24.76 10.27 13.25
N PRO A 500 -25.69 9.48 12.66
CA PRO A 500 -25.46 8.88 11.34
C PRO A 500 -25.14 9.91 10.25
N SER A 501 -25.85 11.04 10.25
CA SER A 501 -25.63 12.13 9.28
C SER A 501 -24.30 12.85 9.48
N GLY A 502 -23.91 13.13 10.72
CA GLY A 502 -22.64 13.77 11.05
C GLY A 502 -21.44 12.87 10.73
N LEU A 503 -21.53 11.58 11.04
CA LEU A 503 -20.54 10.57 10.70
C LEU A 503 -20.36 10.49 9.18
N ARG A 504 -21.45 10.32 8.43
CA ARG A 504 -21.44 10.28 6.96
C ARG A 504 -20.80 11.54 6.35
N SER A 505 -21.14 12.72 6.87
CA SER A 505 -20.58 14.00 6.42
C SER A 505 -19.07 14.11 6.66
N GLN A 506 -18.58 13.58 7.79
CA GLN A 506 -17.14 13.60 8.08
C GLN A 506 -16.38 12.60 7.22
N VAL A 507 -16.92 11.41 6.97
CA VAL A 507 -16.34 10.45 6.01
C VAL A 507 -16.24 11.07 4.62
N GLU A 508 -17.31 11.70 4.14
CA GLU A 508 -17.35 12.35 2.82
C GLU A 508 -16.28 13.45 2.69
N ARG A 509 -16.15 14.29 3.72
CA ARG A 509 -15.11 15.31 3.78
C ARG A 509 -13.73 14.69 3.75
N MET A 510 -13.51 13.65 4.54
CA MET A 510 -12.20 13.00 4.67
C MET A 510 -11.76 12.31 3.38
N LEU A 511 -12.69 11.67 2.66
CA LEU A 511 -12.43 11.03 1.37
C LEU A 511 -12.10 12.04 0.25
N LYS A 512 -12.59 13.28 0.36
CA LYS A 512 -12.27 14.39 -0.57
C LYS A 512 -10.94 15.08 -0.26
N ASP A 513 -10.41 14.90 0.94
CA ASP A 513 -9.12 15.46 1.35
C ASP A 513 -7.97 14.71 0.65
N SER A 514 -6.93 15.45 0.24
CA SER A 514 -5.71 14.88 -0.36
C SER A 514 -5.08 13.76 0.48
N ARG A 515 -5.23 13.77 1.81
CA ARG A 515 -4.73 12.73 2.71
C ARG A 515 -5.40 11.37 2.51
N ALA A 516 -6.57 11.31 1.88
CA ALA A 516 -7.22 10.04 1.53
C ALA A 516 -6.42 9.23 0.51
N SER A 517 -5.45 9.84 -0.18
CA SER A 517 -4.48 9.09 -1.00
C SER A 517 -3.72 8.05 -0.17
N ALA A 518 -3.56 8.25 1.14
CA ALA A 518 -2.95 7.26 2.03
C ALA A 518 -3.80 6.00 2.15
N PHE A 519 -5.13 6.10 2.19
CA PHE A 519 -6.02 4.95 2.14
C PHE A 519 -5.86 4.21 0.81
N THR A 520 -5.95 4.91 -0.32
CA THR A 520 -5.74 4.29 -1.63
C THR A 520 -4.38 3.60 -1.72
N GLN A 521 -3.31 4.26 -1.25
CA GLN A 521 -1.97 3.68 -1.31
C GLN A 521 -1.84 2.44 -0.40
N ASN A 522 -2.23 2.56 0.86
CA ASN A 522 -1.98 1.52 1.86
C ASN A 522 -2.93 0.35 1.72
N PHE A 523 -4.22 0.58 1.49
CA PHE A 523 -5.19 -0.50 1.35
C PHE A 523 -4.93 -1.29 0.06
N VAL A 524 -4.84 -0.62 -1.08
CA VAL A 524 -4.74 -1.28 -2.40
C VAL A 524 -3.45 -2.07 -2.54
N GLU A 525 -2.33 -1.54 -2.07
CA GLU A 525 -1.05 -2.26 -2.18
C GLU A 525 -0.98 -3.51 -1.31
N GLN A 526 -1.74 -3.54 -0.22
CA GLN A 526 -1.82 -4.69 0.67
C GLN A 526 -2.84 -5.70 0.15
N TRP A 527 -4.07 -5.25 -0.11
CA TRP A 527 -5.12 -6.07 -0.69
C TRP A 527 -4.69 -6.74 -1.99
N LEU A 528 -4.02 -6.03 -2.90
CA LEU A 528 -3.63 -6.59 -4.20
C LEU A 528 -2.17 -7.08 -4.21
N HIS A 529 -1.49 -7.11 -3.07
CA HIS A 529 -0.10 -7.57 -2.91
C HIS A 529 0.92 -6.77 -3.75
N LEU A 530 0.62 -5.52 -4.11
CA LEU A 530 1.48 -4.67 -4.96
C LEU A 530 2.80 -4.28 -4.28
N ARG A 531 2.90 -4.44 -2.96
CA ARG A 531 4.17 -4.27 -2.23
C ARG A 531 5.21 -5.32 -2.61
N LYS A 532 4.79 -6.51 -3.05
CA LYS A 532 5.66 -7.59 -3.54
C LYS A 532 6.16 -7.36 -4.97
N LEU A 533 5.53 -6.43 -5.69
CA LEU A 533 6.00 -6.05 -7.02
C LEU A 533 7.46 -5.59 -6.89
N GLY A 534 8.37 -6.11 -7.72
CA GLY A 534 9.79 -5.78 -7.65
C GLY A 534 10.63 -6.66 -6.72
N ASP A 535 10.03 -7.55 -5.90
CA ASP A 535 10.79 -8.51 -5.06
C ASP A 535 11.54 -9.54 -5.90
N MET A 536 10.96 -9.92 -7.04
CA MET A 536 11.57 -10.79 -8.05
C MET A 536 11.62 -10.07 -9.41
N PRO A 537 12.53 -9.08 -9.57
CA PRO A 537 12.54 -8.22 -10.74
C PRO A 537 13.11 -8.97 -11.95
N PRO A 538 12.68 -8.63 -13.18
CA PRO A 538 13.11 -9.32 -14.38
C PRO A 538 14.58 -9.05 -14.72
N ASP A 539 15.25 -9.95 -15.43
CA ASP A 539 16.66 -9.76 -15.82
C ASP A 539 16.89 -8.41 -16.54
N PRO A 540 17.76 -7.51 -16.02
CA PRO A 540 17.98 -6.18 -16.59
C PRO A 540 18.56 -6.16 -18.00
N GLU A 541 19.36 -7.17 -18.38
CA GLU A 541 19.97 -7.20 -19.71
C GLU A 541 18.96 -7.53 -20.81
N LYS A 542 18.04 -8.46 -20.51
CA LYS A 542 16.96 -8.92 -21.39
C LYS A 542 15.75 -7.99 -21.37
N ASN A 543 15.48 -7.28 -20.27
CA ASN A 543 14.28 -6.47 -20.09
C ASN A 543 14.60 -4.98 -19.87
N ARG A 544 15.54 -4.42 -20.64
CA ARG A 544 15.98 -3.02 -20.46
C ARG A 544 14.86 -1.99 -20.46
N SER A 545 13.86 -2.15 -21.34
CA SER A 545 12.72 -1.23 -21.41
C SER A 545 11.89 -1.19 -20.13
N TYR A 546 11.82 -2.30 -19.37
CA TYR A 546 11.12 -2.33 -18.07
C TYR A 546 11.72 -1.31 -17.09
N TYR A 547 13.05 -1.21 -17.07
CA TYR A 547 13.80 -0.31 -16.19
C TYR A 547 13.91 1.10 -16.77
N GLU A 548 14.20 1.22 -18.06
CA GLU A 548 14.36 2.53 -18.73
C GLU A 548 13.05 3.33 -18.74
N ASP A 549 11.91 2.66 -18.89
CA ASP A 549 10.58 3.29 -18.90
C ASP A 549 9.90 3.32 -17.52
N GLY A 550 10.54 2.81 -16.46
CA GLY A 550 9.99 2.83 -15.10
C GLY A 550 8.67 2.06 -14.97
N ILE A 551 8.53 0.95 -15.69
CA ILE A 551 7.27 0.22 -15.87
C ILE A 551 6.68 -0.23 -14.54
N GLU A 552 7.51 -0.63 -13.58
CA GLU A 552 7.05 -1.05 -12.25
C GLU A 552 6.29 0.05 -11.50
N ALA A 553 6.83 1.27 -11.52
CA ALA A 553 6.21 2.42 -10.88
C ALA A 553 4.92 2.80 -11.62
N ALA A 554 4.96 2.76 -12.96
CA ALA A 554 3.80 3.03 -13.80
C ALA A 554 2.65 2.03 -13.56
N MET A 555 2.96 0.74 -13.39
CA MET A 555 1.97 -0.29 -13.06
C MET A 555 1.30 -0.04 -11.70
N ARG A 556 2.06 0.31 -10.65
CA ARG A 556 1.45 0.65 -9.35
C ARG A 556 0.56 1.88 -9.45
N GLU A 557 1.00 2.88 -10.22
CA GLU A 557 0.27 4.12 -10.39
C GLU A 557 -1.03 3.93 -11.18
N GLU A 558 -1.05 3.07 -12.21
CA GLU A 558 -2.28 2.64 -12.89
C GLU A 558 -3.31 2.12 -11.87
N THR A 559 -2.91 1.14 -11.05
CA THR A 559 -3.82 0.50 -10.10
C THR A 559 -4.33 1.45 -9.02
N ARG A 560 -3.45 2.32 -8.49
CA ARG A 560 -3.84 3.33 -7.50
C ARG A 560 -4.83 4.33 -8.10
N ARG A 561 -4.58 4.84 -9.31
CA ARG A 561 -5.49 5.77 -10.01
C ARG A 561 -6.81 5.13 -10.34
N TYR A 562 -6.78 3.87 -10.76
CA TYR A 562 -7.98 3.08 -11.02
C TYR A 562 -8.86 3.03 -9.78
N PHE A 563 -8.33 2.58 -8.65
CA PHE A 563 -9.06 2.55 -7.38
C PHE A 563 -9.53 3.95 -6.94
N GLN A 564 -8.67 4.96 -7.04
CA GLN A 564 -9.00 6.34 -6.67
C GLN A 564 -10.17 6.89 -7.49
N HIS A 565 -10.23 6.58 -8.79
CA HIS A 565 -11.33 6.97 -9.66
C HIS A 565 -12.65 6.31 -9.22
N LEU A 566 -12.63 5.00 -8.96
CA LEU A 566 -13.82 4.30 -8.46
C LEU A 566 -14.31 4.88 -7.14
N LEU A 567 -13.39 5.25 -6.23
CA LEU A 567 -13.72 5.83 -4.94
C LEU A 567 -14.25 7.27 -5.06
N SER A 568 -13.60 8.11 -5.86
CA SER A 568 -13.94 9.54 -5.97
C SER A 568 -15.29 9.74 -6.67
N ASP A 569 -15.57 8.94 -7.69
CA ASP A 569 -16.79 9.03 -8.49
C ASP A 569 -17.88 8.06 -8.00
N ASP A 570 -17.61 7.29 -6.93
CA ASP A 570 -18.51 6.29 -6.34
C ASP A 570 -19.04 5.30 -7.37
N ARG A 571 -18.10 4.81 -8.18
CA ARG A 571 -18.36 3.83 -9.22
C ARG A 571 -18.56 2.44 -8.63
N SER A 572 -19.16 1.57 -9.43
CA SER A 572 -19.45 0.21 -9.03
C SER A 572 -18.15 -0.55 -8.73
N ILE A 573 -18.08 -1.22 -7.58
CA ILE A 573 -16.97 -2.12 -7.26
C ILE A 573 -16.86 -3.28 -8.25
N LEU A 574 -17.94 -3.62 -8.97
CA LEU A 574 -17.90 -4.66 -10.01
C LEU A 574 -16.98 -4.27 -11.18
N GLU A 575 -16.65 -2.99 -11.31
CA GLU A 575 -15.65 -2.54 -12.29
C GLU A 575 -14.23 -3.06 -11.95
N PHE A 576 -13.97 -3.50 -10.72
CA PHE A 576 -12.72 -4.23 -10.41
C PHE A 576 -12.63 -5.58 -11.14
N ILE A 577 -13.77 -6.20 -11.47
CA ILE A 577 -13.83 -7.44 -12.25
C ILE A 577 -13.67 -7.13 -13.73
N ASP A 578 -14.53 -6.25 -14.27
CA ASP A 578 -14.54 -5.90 -15.68
C ASP A 578 -14.80 -4.42 -15.92
N SER A 579 -14.03 -3.82 -16.82
CA SER A 579 -14.17 -2.42 -17.21
C SER A 579 -13.63 -2.17 -18.60
N ASP A 580 -14.22 -1.18 -19.27
CA ASP A 580 -13.84 -0.73 -20.61
C ASP A 580 -12.85 0.44 -20.59
N TYR A 581 -12.13 0.66 -19.48
CA TYR A 581 -11.14 1.72 -19.35
C TYR A 581 -10.01 1.36 -18.38
N THR A 582 -8.87 2.02 -18.52
CA THR A 582 -7.79 2.02 -17.51
C THR A 582 -7.04 3.36 -17.53
N PHE A 583 -6.00 3.51 -16.71
CA PHE A 583 -5.16 4.70 -16.65
C PHE A 583 -3.78 4.42 -17.24
N LEU A 584 -3.42 5.11 -18.33
CA LEU A 584 -2.15 4.89 -19.01
C LEU A 584 -1.39 6.21 -19.20
N ASN A 585 -0.07 6.11 -19.04
CA ASN A 585 0.87 7.04 -19.66
C ASN A 585 1.54 6.41 -20.88
N ALA A 586 2.39 7.15 -21.59
CA ALA A 586 3.07 6.70 -22.80
C ALA A 586 3.92 5.44 -22.59
N ALA A 587 4.61 5.35 -21.45
CA ALA A 587 5.45 4.20 -21.10
C ALA A 587 4.60 2.92 -20.97
N LEU A 588 3.54 2.98 -20.16
CA LEU A 588 2.69 1.83 -19.93
C LEU A 588 1.86 1.46 -21.16
N ALA A 589 1.41 2.44 -21.94
CA ALA A 589 0.72 2.21 -23.21
C ALA A 589 1.60 1.46 -24.22
N ARG A 590 2.90 1.84 -24.35
CA ARG A 590 3.86 1.07 -25.16
C ARG A 590 4.06 -0.34 -24.64
N HIS A 591 4.21 -0.50 -23.33
CA HIS A 591 4.37 -1.82 -22.70
C HIS A 591 3.15 -2.72 -22.97
N TYR A 592 1.96 -2.13 -23.01
CA TYR A 592 0.71 -2.83 -23.28
C TYR A 592 0.37 -2.99 -24.76
N GLY A 593 1.12 -2.34 -25.66
CA GLY A 593 0.84 -2.38 -27.10
C GLY A 593 -0.38 -1.55 -27.52
N ILE A 594 -0.76 -0.53 -26.74
CA ILE A 594 -1.90 0.35 -27.02
C ILE A 594 -1.40 1.62 -27.73
N PRO A 595 -1.68 1.80 -29.03
CA PRO A 595 -1.18 2.94 -29.80
C PRO A 595 -1.96 4.23 -29.51
N GLY A 596 -1.36 5.38 -29.83
CA GLY A 596 -2.03 6.69 -29.79
C GLY A 596 -1.92 7.43 -28.45
N ILE A 597 -1.21 6.87 -27.47
CA ILE A 597 -0.96 7.49 -26.17
C ILE A 597 0.50 7.92 -26.08
N ASN A 598 0.75 9.24 -26.16
CA ASN A 598 2.10 9.81 -26.22
C ASN A 598 2.42 10.77 -25.06
N HIS A 599 1.54 10.86 -24.05
CA HIS A 599 1.71 11.77 -22.91
C HIS A 599 2.38 11.08 -21.72
N GLN A 600 3.24 11.79 -20.99
CA GLN A 600 3.91 11.24 -19.79
C GLN A 600 2.98 11.14 -18.58
N GLU A 601 2.00 12.04 -18.51
CA GLU A 601 0.96 12.01 -17.50
C GLU A 601 0.00 10.85 -17.72
N PHE A 602 -0.52 10.32 -16.62
CA PHE A 602 -1.58 9.32 -16.67
C PHE A 602 -2.90 9.97 -17.08
N GLN A 603 -3.59 9.33 -18.02
CA GLN A 603 -4.93 9.69 -18.42
C GLN A 603 -5.81 8.45 -18.46
N GLN A 604 -7.11 8.64 -18.28
CA GLN A 604 -8.09 7.59 -18.52
C GLN A 604 -8.13 7.28 -20.02
N VAL A 605 -8.06 6.00 -20.37
CA VAL A 605 -8.06 5.49 -21.74
C VAL A 605 -9.13 4.43 -21.87
N ASN A 606 -10.02 4.60 -22.84
CA ASN A 606 -11.03 3.59 -23.18
C ASN A 606 -10.34 2.39 -23.84
N LEU A 607 -10.64 1.21 -23.32
CA LEU A 607 -10.16 -0.08 -23.78
C LEU A 607 -11.07 -0.61 -24.90
N LYS A 608 -10.46 -1.23 -25.90
CA LYS A 608 -11.15 -1.96 -26.96
C LYS A 608 -10.96 -3.45 -26.71
N PRO A 609 -11.86 -4.33 -27.19
CA PRO A 609 -11.70 -5.78 -27.02
C PRO A 609 -10.32 -6.31 -27.46
N GLY A 610 -9.77 -5.79 -28.57
CA GLY A 610 -8.43 -6.17 -29.05
C GLY A 610 -7.25 -5.66 -28.21
N HIS A 611 -7.47 -4.84 -27.18
CA HIS A 611 -6.43 -4.50 -26.22
C HIS A 611 -6.22 -5.61 -25.18
N HIS A 612 -7.18 -6.55 -25.07
CA HIS A 612 -7.15 -7.66 -24.12
C HIS A 612 -6.84 -7.18 -22.69
N ARG A 613 -7.57 -6.17 -22.21
CA ARG A 613 -7.47 -5.65 -20.84
C ARG A 613 -8.86 -5.21 -20.38
N GLY A 614 -9.08 -5.23 -19.08
CA GLY A 614 -10.31 -4.84 -18.41
C GLY A 614 -10.26 -5.27 -16.94
N GLY A 615 -10.75 -4.41 -16.05
CA GLY A 615 -10.68 -4.61 -14.60
C GLY A 615 -9.25 -4.83 -14.07
N LEU A 616 -9.16 -5.42 -12.88
CA LEU A 616 -7.90 -5.74 -12.20
C LEU A 616 -7.13 -6.86 -12.90
N LEU A 617 -7.84 -7.86 -13.47
CA LEU A 617 -7.22 -8.99 -14.17
C LEU A 617 -6.40 -8.58 -15.39
N GLY A 618 -6.73 -7.43 -15.99
CA GLY A 618 -6.00 -6.86 -17.13
C GLY A 618 -4.81 -5.97 -16.75
N GLN A 619 -4.53 -5.72 -15.46
CA GLN A 619 -3.48 -4.78 -15.05
C GLN A 619 -2.12 -5.47 -14.89
N GLY A 620 -1.08 -4.81 -15.39
CA GLY A 620 0.29 -5.34 -15.38
C GLY A 620 0.87 -5.50 -13.97
N SER A 621 0.42 -4.67 -13.01
CA SER A 621 0.83 -4.74 -11.61
C SER A 621 0.53 -6.11 -10.99
N ILE A 622 -0.69 -6.60 -11.16
CA ILE A 622 -1.15 -7.90 -10.64
C ILE A 622 -0.47 -9.04 -11.39
N LEU A 623 -0.43 -8.97 -12.72
CA LEU A 623 0.16 -10.00 -13.58
C LEU A 623 1.65 -10.22 -13.30
N THR A 624 2.36 -9.15 -12.94
CA THR A 624 3.77 -9.17 -12.58
C THR A 624 3.98 -9.59 -11.12
N ALA A 625 3.17 -9.09 -10.18
CA ALA A 625 3.24 -9.44 -8.75
C ALA A 625 2.95 -10.92 -8.46
N THR A 626 2.24 -11.59 -9.37
CA THR A 626 1.92 -13.03 -9.34
C THR A 626 2.84 -13.88 -10.23
N SER A 627 4.05 -13.39 -10.51
CA SER A 627 5.08 -14.06 -11.33
C SER A 627 6.47 -13.97 -10.66
N ASN A 628 7.50 -14.64 -11.20
CA ASN A 628 8.86 -14.66 -10.62
C ASN A 628 9.94 -13.92 -11.43
N GLY A 629 9.56 -12.96 -12.27
CA GLY A 629 10.48 -12.16 -13.09
C GLY A 629 11.13 -12.89 -14.28
N VAL A 630 10.93 -14.21 -14.40
CA VAL A 630 11.46 -15.03 -15.51
C VAL A 630 10.33 -15.70 -16.28
N GLU A 631 9.33 -16.22 -15.58
CA GLU A 631 8.20 -16.96 -16.13
C GLU A 631 6.91 -16.69 -15.35
N THR A 632 5.79 -17.11 -15.94
CA THR A 632 4.47 -16.98 -15.30
C THR A 632 4.28 -18.04 -14.22
N GLN A 633 3.48 -17.74 -13.20
CA GLN A 633 3.11 -18.70 -12.16
C GLN A 633 1.58 -18.86 -12.10
N PRO A 634 0.98 -19.75 -12.92
CA PRO A 634 -0.47 -19.95 -12.95
C PRO A 634 -1.06 -20.26 -11.58
N VAL A 635 -0.38 -21.09 -10.78
CA VAL A 635 -0.81 -21.44 -9.42
C VAL A 635 -0.95 -20.18 -8.57
N MET A 636 0.05 -19.30 -8.56
CA MET A 636 -0.01 -18.05 -7.79
C MET A 636 -1.08 -17.08 -8.32
N ARG A 637 -1.31 -17.03 -9.64
CA ARG A 637 -2.40 -16.24 -10.23
C ARG A 637 -3.77 -16.74 -9.79
N GLY A 638 -3.99 -18.05 -9.83
CA GLY A 638 -5.24 -18.67 -9.39
C GLY A 638 -5.49 -18.48 -7.90
N VAL A 639 -4.46 -18.67 -7.06
CA VAL A 639 -4.52 -18.39 -5.61
C VAL A 639 -4.88 -16.93 -5.37
N TRP A 640 -4.25 -15.99 -6.08
CA TRP A 640 -4.53 -14.56 -5.93
C TRP A 640 -5.98 -14.22 -6.27
N ILE A 641 -6.56 -14.81 -7.32
CA ILE A 641 -7.98 -14.60 -7.69
C ILE A 641 -8.90 -15.13 -6.59
N LEU A 642 -8.64 -16.34 -6.09
CA LEU A 642 -9.42 -16.96 -5.02
C LEU A 642 -9.38 -16.14 -3.73
N GLU A 643 -8.20 -15.65 -3.35
CA GLU A 643 -7.96 -14.90 -2.12
C GLU A 643 -8.54 -13.47 -2.19
N ASN A 644 -8.35 -12.77 -3.32
CA ASN A 644 -8.60 -11.33 -3.41
C ASN A 644 -9.88 -10.94 -4.12
N LEU A 645 -10.50 -11.84 -4.90
CA LEU A 645 -11.75 -11.58 -5.63
C LEU A 645 -12.90 -12.49 -5.18
N LEU A 646 -12.63 -13.72 -4.72
CA LEU A 646 -13.68 -14.68 -4.32
C LEU A 646 -13.81 -14.88 -2.81
N GLY A 647 -12.79 -14.50 -2.02
CA GLY A 647 -12.78 -14.70 -0.57
C GLY A 647 -12.70 -16.17 -0.15
N THR A 648 -12.18 -17.04 -1.01
CA THR A 648 -12.06 -18.49 -0.77
C THR A 648 -10.61 -18.95 -0.94
N PRO A 649 -9.66 -18.42 -0.15
CA PRO A 649 -8.25 -18.78 -0.29
C PRO A 649 -8.07 -20.29 -0.10
N PRO A 650 -7.19 -20.94 -0.88
CA PRO A 650 -6.91 -22.35 -0.68
C PRO A 650 -6.22 -22.59 0.67
N SER A 651 -6.46 -23.75 1.28
CA SER A 651 -5.77 -24.15 2.51
C SER A 651 -4.25 -24.18 2.27
N PRO A 652 -3.44 -23.76 3.28
CA PRO A 652 -1.99 -23.85 3.16
C PRO A 652 -1.56 -25.31 2.94
N PRO A 653 -0.44 -25.55 2.23
CA PRO A 653 0.08 -26.90 2.07
C PRO A 653 0.43 -27.50 3.44
N PRO A 654 0.20 -28.81 3.65
CA PRO A 654 0.55 -29.47 4.91
C PRO A 654 2.06 -29.30 5.18
N PRO A 655 2.47 -28.94 6.42
CA PRO A 655 3.87 -28.67 6.74
C PRO A 655 4.80 -29.89 6.56
N ASP A 656 4.24 -31.11 6.57
CA ASP A 656 5.00 -32.37 6.54
C ASP A 656 5.16 -32.99 5.14
N VAL A 657 4.70 -32.31 4.08
CA VAL A 657 4.90 -32.79 2.70
C VAL A 657 6.07 -32.03 2.09
N GLU A 658 7.20 -32.74 1.89
CA GLU A 658 8.30 -32.19 1.08
C GLU A 658 7.75 -31.70 -0.26
N PRO A 659 8.18 -30.52 -0.77
CA PRO A 659 7.78 -30.07 -2.09
C PRO A 659 8.08 -31.17 -3.10
N ILE A 660 7.03 -31.83 -3.59
CA ILE A 660 7.18 -32.87 -4.61
C ILE A 660 7.59 -32.13 -5.87
N GLU A 661 8.89 -32.12 -6.19
CA GLU A 661 9.35 -31.71 -7.51
C GLU A 661 8.85 -32.77 -8.51
N PRO A 662 7.82 -32.49 -9.32
CA PRO A 662 7.36 -33.48 -10.27
C PRO A 662 8.47 -33.71 -11.30
N ASP A 663 8.64 -34.95 -11.76
CA ASP A 663 9.57 -35.25 -12.84
C ASP A 663 9.10 -34.54 -14.13
N THR A 664 9.57 -33.34 -14.40
CA THR A 664 9.19 -32.53 -15.58
C THR A 664 9.91 -32.97 -16.86
N ARG A 665 10.68 -34.07 -16.84
CA ARG A 665 11.34 -34.59 -18.04
C ARG A 665 10.28 -35.01 -19.07
N GLY A 666 10.33 -34.41 -20.26
CA GLY A 666 9.47 -34.73 -21.39
C GLY A 666 8.21 -33.88 -21.55
N VAL A 667 7.88 -33.01 -20.58
CA VAL A 667 6.78 -32.03 -20.70
C VAL A 667 7.30 -30.67 -21.15
N THR A 668 6.59 -30.05 -22.07
CA THR A 668 7.04 -28.85 -22.80
C THR A 668 6.22 -27.61 -22.51
N THR A 669 4.98 -27.78 -22.02
CA THR A 669 4.08 -26.67 -21.68
C THR A 669 3.74 -26.66 -20.19
N ILE A 670 3.35 -25.48 -19.67
CA ILE A 670 2.98 -25.31 -18.27
C ILE A 670 1.73 -26.13 -17.92
N ARG A 671 0.77 -26.24 -18.85
CA ARG A 671 -0.41 -27.10 -18.70
C ARG A 671 -0.04 -28.56 -18.48
N GLU A 672 0.86 -29.11 -19.29
CA GLU A 672 1.30 -30.51 -19.14
C GLU A 672 2.01 -30.74 -17.80
N GLN A 673 2.82 -29.78 -17.34
CA GLN A 673 3.46 -29.84 -16.02
C GLN A 673 2.41 -29.87 -14.89
N MET A 674 1.37 -29.03 -14.98
CA MET A 674 0.31 -28.98 -13.97
C MET A 674 -0.57 -30.23 -13.99
N VAL A 675 -0.91 -30.78 -15.16
CA VAL A 675 -1.63 -32.07 -15.27
C VAL A 675 -0.84 -33.17 -14.57
N LYS A 676 0.48 -33.23 -14.76
CA LYS A 676 1.34 -34.20 -14.07
C LYS A 676 1.39 -33.97 -12.56
N HIS A 677 1.43 -32.70 -12.11
CA HIS A 677 1.40 -32.35 -10.69
C HIS A 677 0.09 -32.78 -10.01
N ARG A 678 -1.03 -32.74 -10.75
CA ARG A 678 -2.37 -33.15 -10.29
C ARG A 678 -2.62 -34.65 -10.24
N GLU A 679 -1.71 -35.50 -10.71
CA GLU A 679 -1.86 -36.97 -10.61
C GLU A 679 -1.91 -37.44 -9.14
N ASN A 680 -1.42 -36.63 -8.20
CA ASN A 680 -1.61 -36.86 -6.77
C ASN A 680 -2.98 -36.35 -6.32
N ALA A 681 -3.81 -37.25 -5.80
CA ALA A 681 -5.16 -36.96 -5.30
C ALA A 681 -5.19 -35.82 -4.25
N THR A 682 -4.15 -35.70 -3.41
CA THR A 682 -4.07 -34.62 -2.39
C THR A 682 -3.84 -33.26 -3.03
N CYS A 683 -3.04 -33.20 -4.11
CA CYS A 683 -2.77 -31.95 -4.83
C CYS A 683 -3.98 -31.55 -5.69
N PHE A 684 -4.67 -32.53 -6.30
CA PHE A 684 -5.84 -32.29 -7.14
C PHE A 684 -6.95 -31.51 -6.44
N GLU A 685 -7.21 -31.80 -5.16
CA GLU A 685 -8.29 -31.18 -4.37
C GLU A 685 -8.19 -29.65 -4.30
N CYS A 686 -6.98 -29.12 -4.07
CA CYS A 686 -6.77 -27.68 -4.10
C CYS A 686 -6.65 -27.16 -5.53
N HIS A 687 -5.90 -27.87 -6.38
CA HIS A 687 -5.58 -27.43 -7.74
C HIS A 687 -6.79 -27.41 -8.68
N ARG A 688 -7.86 -28.17 -8.42
CA ARG A 688 -9.10 -28.11 -9.22
C ARG A 688 -9.77 -26.74 -9.19
N ARG A 689 -9.53 -25.93 -8.15
CA ARG A 689 -10.00 -24.54 -8.03
C ARG A 689 -8.98 -23.51 -8.54
N ILE A 690 -7.70 -23.80 -8.36
CA ILE A 690 -6.61 -22.87 -8.66
C ILE A 690 -6.27 -22.88 -10.16
N ASP A 691 -6.08 -24.07 -10.71
CA ASP A 691 -5.50 -24.25 -12.04
C ASP A 691 -6.38 -23.71 -13.17
N PRO A 692 -7.72 -23.90 -13.17
CA PRO A 692 -8.56 -23.30 -14.20
C PRO A 692 -8.42 -21.78 -14.28
N LEU A 693 -8.37 -21.10 -13.13
CA LEU A 693 -8.20 -19.65 -13.06
C LEU A 693 -6.80 -19.24 -13.51
N GLY A 694 -5.77 -19.90 -12.98
CA GLY A 694 -4.37 -19.63 -13.29
C GLY A 694 -4.02 -19.81 -14.77
N LEU A 695 -4.40 -20.95 -15.35
CA LEU A 695 -4.13 -21.30 -16.74
C LEU A 695 -4.89 -20.40 -17.72
N SER A 696 -6.10 -19.95 -17.35
CA SER A 696 -6.87 -19.00 -18.16
C SER A 696 -6.20 -17.63 -18.28
N MET A 697 -5.25 -17.30 -17.39
CA MET A 697 -4.48 -16.05 -17.45
C MET A 697 -3.19 -16.14 -18.29
N GLU A 698 -2.90 -17.31 -18.89
CA GLU A 698 -1.60 -17.56 -19.52
C GLU A 698 -1.33 -16.77 -20.80
N HIS A 699 -2.36 -16.16 -21.39
CA HIS A 699 -2.19 -15.18 -22.45
C HIS A 699 -1.45 -13.92 -22.01
N TYR A 700 -1.27 -13.68 -20.71
CA TYR A 700 -0.34 -12.67 -20.22
C TYR A 700 0.99 -13.28 -19.81
N ASP A 701 2.10 -12.72 -20.28
CA ASP A 701 3.44 -13.09 -19.83
C ASP A 701 3.72 -12.61 -18.39
N PHE A 702 4.93 -12.87 -17.89
CA PHE A 702 5.34 -12.54 -16.52
C PHE A 702 5.52 -11.03 -16.26
N LEU A 703 5.44 -10.20 -17.30
CA LEU A 703 5.41 -8.73 -17.20
C LEU A 703 4.02 -8.16 -17.54
N GLY A 704 3.02 -9.03 -17.69
CA GLY A 704 1.65 -8.65 -18.02
C GLY A 704 1.43 -8.20 -19.46
N ARG A 705 2.29 -8.59 -20.41
CA ARG A 705 2.11 -8.36 -21.85
C ARG A 705 1.33 -9.50 -22.48
N TRP A 706 0.48 -9.18 -23.46
CA TRP A 706 -0.27 -10.21 -24.18
C TRP A 706 0.64 -11.08 -25.06
N ARG A 707 0.34 -12.38 -25.13
CA ARG A 707 1.00 -13.38 -25.98
C ARG A 707 -0.01 -14.45 -26.41
N ASP A 708 0.13 -14.92 -27.65
CA ASP A 708 -0.68 -16.04 -28.16
C ASP A 708 0.03 -17.40 -28.04
N ARG A 709 1.35 -17.38 -27.76
CA ARG A 709 2.22 -18.55 -27.72
C ARG A 709 3.25 -18.44 -26.60
N TYR A 710 3.64 -19.58 -26.06
CA TYR A 710 4.80 -19.72 -25.18
C TYR A 710 6.11 -19.54 -25.96
N GLY A 711 7.24 -19.53 -25.23
CA GLY A 711 8.57 -19.62 -25.82
C GLY A 711 8.69 -20.82 -26.77
N LYS A 712 9.51 -20.70 -27.82
CA LYS A 712 9.66 -21.72 -28.89
C LYS A 712 8.36 -22.02 -29.67
N GLN A 713 7.41 -21.06 -29.73
CA GLN A 713 6.18 -21.12 -30.54
C GLN A 713 5.14 -22.17 -30.09
N LEU A 714 5.27 -22.71 -28.88
CA LEU A 714 4.30 -23.66 -28.34
C LEU A 714 2.93 -22.97 -28.12
N PRO A 715 1.80 -23.62 -28.45
CA PRO A 715 0.47 -23.04 -28.30
C PRO A 715 0.10 -22.84 -26.83
N ILE A 716 -0.66 -21.78 -26.54
CA ILE A 716 -1.29 -21.58 -25.24
C ILE A 716 -2.69 -22.22 -25.29
N ASP A 717 -2.98 -23.07 -24.32
CA ASP A 717 -4.33 -23.53 -24.02
C ASP A 717 -4.77 -22.84 -22.73
N ALA A 718 -5.64 -21.85 -22.86
CA ALA A 718 -6.21 -21.05 -21.78
C ALA A 718 -7.61 -21.53 -21.36
N SER A 719 -7.99 -22.76 -21.72
CA SER A 719 -9.28 -23.34 -21.31
C SER A 719 -9.23 -23.92 -19.90
N GLY A 720 -10.28 -23.73 -19.12
CA GLY A 720 -10.43 -24.28 -17.78
C GLY A 720 -11.86 -24.69 -17.50
N GLN A 721 -12.06 -25.51 -16.47
CA GLN A 721 -13.39 -25.82 -15.96
C GLN A 721 -13.36 -25.69 -14.44
N MET A 722 -14.25 -24.87 -13.91
CA MET A 722 -14.46 -24.72 -12.46
C MET A 722 -15.19 -25.94 -11.89
N PRO A 723 -15.13 -26.18 -10.57
CA PRO A 723 -15.84 -27.30 -9.94
C PRO A 723 -17.36 -27.26 -10.12
N ASP A 724 -17.95 -26.07 -10.26
CA ASP A 724 -19.39 -25.91 -10.56
C ASP A 724 -19.76 -26.25 -12.03
N GLY A 725 -18.79 -26.73 -12.82
CA GLY A 725 -18.93 -27.06 -14.23
C GLY A 725 -18.73 -25.88 -15.18
N THR A 726 -18.57 -24.65 -14.68
CA THR A 726 -18.42 -23.46 -15.53
C THR A 726 -17.14 -23.54 -16.36
N ALA A 727 -17.28 -23.42 -17.68
CA ALA A 727 -16.15 -23.37 -18.60
C ALA A 727 -15.53 -21.96 -18.60
N LEU A 728 -14.20 -21.91 -18.47
CA LEU A 728 -13.40 -20.71 -18.58
C LEU A 728 -12.60 -20.76 -19.88
N ASN A 729 -12.49 -19.60 -20.55
CA ASN A 729 -11.63 -19.46 -21.71
C ASN A 729 -10.96 -18.09 -21.67
N GLY A 730 -9.68 -18.09 -21.31
CA GLY A 730 -8.92 -16.85 -21.21
C GLY A 730 -9.39 -15.94 -20.06
N PRO A 731 -8.84 -14.71 -19.99
CA PRO A 731 -9.22 -13.73 -18.97
C PRO A 731 -10.68 -13.28 -19.06
N ASP A 732 -11.27 -13.25 -20.26
CA ASP A 732 -12.68 -12.91 -20.47
C ASP A 732 -13.60 -13.92 -19.76
N GLY A 733 -13.33 -15.22 -19.88
CA GLY A 733 -14.13 -16.25 -19.18
C GLY A 733 -14.07 -16.13 -17.66
N ILE A 734 -12.94 -15.68 -17.09
CA ILE A 734 -12.84 -15.40 -15.66
C ILE A 734 -13.70 -14.20 -15.27
N ARG A 735 -13.68 -13.12 -16.08
CA ARG A 735 -14.52 -11.94 -15.84
C ARG A 735 -16.00 -12.30 -15.86
N ASP A 736 -16.44 -13.08 -16.84
CA ASP A 736 -17.82 -13.56 -16.92
C ASP A 736 -18.19 -14.41 -15.69
N TYR A 737 -17.30 -15.32 -15.27
CA TYR A 737 -17.50 -16.16 -14.09
C TYR A 737 -17.63 -15.34 -12.80
N LEU A 738 -16.76 -14.36 -12.59
CA LEU A 738 -16.80 -13.45 -11.44
C LEU A 738 -18.02 -12.52 -11.51
N GLY A 739 -18.37 -12.03 -12.70
CA GLY A 739 -19.53 -11.16 -12.93
C GLY A 739 -20.88 -11.82 -12.63
N GLN A 740 -20.95 -13.16 -12.68
CA GLN A 740 -22.11 -13.94 -12.23
C GLN A 740 -22.20 -14.09 -10.71
N LYS A 741 -21.17 -13.67 -9.96
CA LYS A 741 -21.07 -13.82 -8.50
C LYS A 741 -20.83 -12.46 -7.80
N PRO A 742 -21.64 -11.42 -8.08
CA PRO A 742 -21.41 -10.07 -7.56
C PRO A 742 -21.50 -10.00 -6.02
N GLU A 743 -22.38 -10.78 -5.40
CA GLU A 743 -22.51 -10.84 -3.93
C GLU A 743 -21.26 -11.42 -3.28
N GLN A 744 -20.67 -12.47 -3.88
CA GLN A 744 -19.45 -13.08 -3.35
C GLN A 744 -18.26 -12.11 -3.44
N PHE A 745 -18.09 -11.43 -4.59
CA PHE A 745 -17.06 -10.41 -4.73
C PHE A 745 -17.28 -9.23 -3.74
N THR A 746 -18.53 -8.79 -3.59
CA THR A 746 -18.91 -7.73 -2.65
C THR A 746 -18.56 -8.13 -1.22
N ARG A 747 -18.87 -9.37 -0.81
CA ARG A 747 -18.51 -9.92 0.50
C ARG A 747 -17.00 -9.93 0.71
N CYS A 748 -16.26 -10.49 -0.24
CA CYS A 748 -14.79 -10.54 -0.17
C CYS A 748 -14.19 -9.14 0.04
N LEU A 749 -14.61 -8.16 -0.76
CA LEU A 749 -14.11 -6.79 -0.62
C LEU A 749 -14.54 -6.14 0.71
N THR A 750 -15.77 -6.39 1.16
CA THR A 750 -16.29 -5.89 2.44
C THR A 750 -15.45 -6.42 3.61
N GLU A 751 -15.15 -7.72 3.62
CA GLU A 751 -14.30 -8.36 4.63
C GLU A 751 -12.87 -7.79 4.61
N LYS A 752 -12.24 -7.68 3.43
CA LYS A 752 -10.90 -7.07 3.28
C LYS A 752 -10.86 -5.64 3.81
N LEU A 753 -11.87 -4.82 3.49
CA LEU A 753 -11.98 -3.46 3.99
C LEU A 753 -12.20 -3.41 5.50
N LEU A 754 -13.06 -4.27 6.05
CA LEU A 754 -13.31 -4.33 7.50
C LEU A 754 -12.05 -4.75 8.26
N VAL A 755 -11.31 -5.75 7.79
CA VAL A 755 -10.03 -6.14 8.41
C VAL A 755 -9.07 -4.96 8.47
N TYR A 756 -8.91 -4.24 7.35
CA TYR A 756 -8.06 -3.06 7.28
C TYR A 756 -8.57 -1.91 8.16
N ALA A 757 -9.87 -1.64 8.15
CA ALA A 757 -10.50 -0.54 8.89
C ALA A 757 -10.42 -0.74 10.40
N LEU A 758 -10.68 -1.96 10.87
CA LEU A 758 -10.67 -2.32 12.28
C LEU A 758 -9.25 -2.62 12.78
N GLY A 759 -8.36 -3.11 11.91
CA GLY A 759 -7.03 -3.59 12.28
C GLY A 759 -7.08 -4.83 13.17
N ARG A 760 -8.05 -5.70 12.91
CA ARG A 760 -8.23 -7.03 13.52
C ARG A 760 -8.86 -7.99 12.51
N ARG A 761 -8.78 -9.29 12.76
CA ARG A 761 -9.54 -10.27 11.97
C ARG A 761 -11.04 -10.06 12.12
N ILE A 762 -11.78 -10.47 11.09
CA ILE A 762 -13.23 -10.62 11.19
C ILE A 762 -13.51 -11.71 12.23
N SER A 763 -14.46 -11.40 13.10
CA SER A 763 -14.95 -12.29 14.14
C SER A 763 -16.33 -12.81 13.78
N PHE A 764 -16.76 -13.84 14.49
CA PHE A 764 -18.08 -14.45 14.29
C PHE A 764 -19.25 -13.46 14.41
N THR A 765 -19.12 -12.44 15.28
CA THR A 765 -20.16 -11.43 15.52
C THR A 765 -20.25 -10.34 14.45
N ASP A 766 -19.23 -10.20 13.58
CA ASP A 766 -19.24 -9.17 12.52
C ASP A 766 -20.06 -9.60 11.28
N ARG A 767 -20.44 -10.88 11.20
CA ARG A 767 -21.06 -11.46 10.00
C ARG A 767 -22.42 -10.87 9.66
N ASP A 768 -23.26 -10.59 10.65
CA ASP A 768 -24.59 -10.03 10.41
C ASP A 768 -24.51 -8.64 9.76
N ASP A 769 -23.52 -7.84 10.16
CA ASP A 769 -23.23 -6.55 9.50
C ASP A 769 -22.68 -6.75 8.08
N ILE A 770 -21.79 -7.71 7.85
CA ILE A 770 -21.29 -8.00 6.50
C ILE A 770 -22.45 -8.43 5.59
N ASP A 771 -23.32 -9.33 6.06
CA ASP A 771 -24.47 -9.85 5.32
C ASP A 771 -25.43 -8.71 4.96
N ARG A 772 -25.73 -7.82 5.93
CA ARG A 772 -26.55 -6.62 5.72
C ARG A 772 -25.91 -5.69 4.69
N ILE A 773 -24.63 -5.34 4.84
CA ILE A 773 -23.93 -4.44 3.91
C ILE A 773 -23.97 -5.02 2.49
N VAL A 774 -23.66 -6.30 2.31
CA VAL A 774 -23.68 -6.97 1.00
C VAL A 774 -25.07 -6.94 0.38
N ALA A 775 -26.13 -7.17 1.18
CA ALA A 775 -27.51 -7.14 0.73
C ALA A 775 -27.98 -5.71 0.32
N ASP A 776 -27.43 -4.66 0.95
CA ASP A 776 -27.78 -3.26 0.68
C ASP A 776 -27.06 -2.72 -0.57
N MET A 777 -25.87 -3.22 -0.91
CA MET A 777 -25.05 -2.70 -2.02
C MET A 777 -25.74 -2.62 -3.40
N PRO A 778 -26.61 -3.57 -3.82
CA PRO A 778 -27.35 -3.46 -5.07
C PRO A 778 -28.22 -2.20 -5.16
N GLU A 779 -28.87 -1.80 -4.06
CA GLU A 779 -29.70 -0.57 -4.00
C GLU A 779 -28.85 0.69 -4.21
N HIS A 780 -27.57 0.60 -3.85
CA HIS A 780 -26.57 1.63 -4.00
C HIS A 780 -25.72 1.49 -5.27
N ARG A 781 -26.15 0.67 -6.25
CA ARG A 781 -25.43 0.41 -7.51
C ARG A 781 -23.99 -0.06 -7.28
N TYR A 782 -23.74 -0.76 -6.16
CA TYR A 782 -22.43 -1.26 -5.76
C TYR A 782 -21.35 -0.17 -5.61
N GLY A 783 -21.70 1.07 -5.26
CA GLY A 783 -20.76 2.19 -5.16
C GLY A 783 -19.64 1.97 -4.13
N LEU A 784 -18.37 2.16 -4.52
CA LEU A 784 -17.22 1.95 -3.62
C LEU A 784 -17.20 2.94 -2.45
N ARG A 785 -17.55 4.21 -2.69
CA ARG A 785 -17.61 5.20 -1.60
C ARG A 785 -18.78 4.88 -0.68
N GLU A 786 -19.90 4.42 -1.22
CA GLU A 786 -21.01 3.94 -0.39
C GLU A 786 -20.61 2.73 0.46
N LEU A 787 -19.86 1.76 -0.08
CA LEU A 787 -19.35 0.63 0.71
C LEU A 787 -18.50 1.11 1.91
N VAL A 788 -17.64 2.10 1.73
CA VAL A 788 -16.88 2.72 2.82
C VAL A 788 -17.81 3.36 3.87
N GLN A 789 -18.87 4.04 3.43
CA GLN A 789 -19.87 4.63 4.33
C GLN A 789 -20.62 3.56 5.13
N GLN A 790 -21.02 2.46 4.48
CA GLN A 790 -21.70 1.33 5.11
C GLN A 790 -20.82 0.63 6.16
N ILE A 791 -19.53 0.47 5.87
CA ILE A 791 -18.55 -0.09 6.82
C ILE A 791 -18.42 0.81 8.04
N VAL A 792 -18.29 2.13 7.85
CA VAL A 792 -18.18 3.07 8.97
C VAL A 792 -19.47 3.14 9.81
N ALA A 793 -20.62 2.97 9.16
CA ALA A 793 -21.93 2.94 9.82
C ALA A 793 -22.26 1.59 10.47
N SER A 794 -21.43 0.56 10.29
CA SER A 794 -21.64 -0.76 10.89
C SER A 794 -21.39 -0.75 12.40
N GLU A 795 -21.96 -1.73 13.10
CA GLU A 795 -21.70 -1.90 14.52
C GLU A 795 -20.22 -2.22 14.80
N PRO A 796 -19.54 -3.16 14.11
CA PRO A 796 -18.13 -3.47 14.29
C PRO A 796 -17.20 -2.26 14.25
N PHE A 797 -17.50 -1.27 13.40
CA PHE A 797 -16.70 -0.07 13.29
C PHE A 797 -16.96 0.94 14.41
N GLN A 798 -18.18 0.99 14.95
CA GLN A 798 -18.58 1.92 16.01
C GLN A 798 -18.50 1.32 17.42
N SER A 799 -18.25 0.03 17.55
CA SER A 799 -18.14 -0.69 18.82
C SER A 799 -16.78 -1.35 18.99
N LYS A 800 -16.55 -1.84 20.21
CA LYS A 800 -15.40 -2.63 20.62
C LYS A 800 -15.83 -3.77 21.50
#